data_AF-A0A2K9LII3-F1
#
_entry.id   AF-A0A2K9LII3-F1
#
_cell.length_a   1.000
_cell.length_b   1.000
_cell.length_c   1.000
_cell.angle_alpha   90.00
_cell.angle_beta   90.00
_cell.angle_gamma   90.00
#
_symmetry.space_group_name_H-M   'P 1'
#
loop_
_entity.id
_entity.type
_entity.pdbx_description
1 polymer ?
#
loop_
_entity_poly.entity_id
_entity_poly.type
_entity_poly.pdbx_seq_one_letter_code
_entity_poly.pdbx_strand_id
1 'polypeptide(L)'
;MPFQSRFKISLLAYTLLTLAACGGGGSTSAPNTEGNQGDGTQLGSGSSDSNVDNDSDGVDDASEEPQDSVAPFLEQRPLMPVVITTNYHLIEDFSDISSGDAPLTEELFSQLVTKQHLNASLSPVAFGGDDAKFRSSTHSLYYKVNIDLSLSDMFCDSYQLGVTHTRGDWWGNRYYTLTRAEDGLVIEPRLDISAVDTPATQWYNIDRLDSRTETLQLVGYKAEFFRVEVKAECDLLDSDNDGLADVRETLIGSNPDMQDSDSDGLLDGSEARWGLDPLSSLDGAYEDADDDGMSNAEEVSRGIGPFGYAPEIQNLAFARVPAVGEELSLNYFFYDRDFSNEGSSEVVWQVGDVTFDQRRYTPAEADIGRLISACVTPVSAKGTPARGEQVCTDSYSVLPTAERWDGLGPVTLIGRHDGEGVDLVVLGDGFTEEEAAKFKQTVLNFVEKYLSFHEIAIHQSAWNIHAVGVVSNESGVTDRSVEPAIEKDTYFESCKGCSSASRVVSANGTIAKGVAAEHFPQYDAVLVLVNSTKYGGVAGGVATSTATPTSIGVSIHELGHSFGGLADEYGGSSEPRTTEPGNANITINNDLETVKWRHWLEPTAHLTEGEGKVGLYEGGNYRNSGVWRPTINSQMNSAGSNPFHAVNSEAWALRVYSKAKPVHTAIPDTTQMYFHSRNELALFSVESVHEFGIQKVDWYVDGMLMASSPDKQFRIPYFKQGSYEVVAVVTDQSGTILKDVDNYSSTEIHWQVTAQ
;
A
#
# COMPACT_ATOMS: atom_id res chain seq x y z
N MET A 1 47.50 11.54 33.54
CA MET A 1 47.32 10.10 33.23
C MET A 1 45.85 9.87 32.93
N PRO A 2 45.54 9.07 31.90
CA PRO A 2 44.42 9.30 30.99
C PRO A 2 43.29 8.28 31.16
N PHE A 3 42.13 8.52 30.56
CA PHE A 3 41.61 7.67 29.48
C PHE A 3 40.52 8.42 28.70
N GLN A 4 40.64 8.34 27.37
CA GLN A 4 39.80 9.00 26.37
C GLN A 4 38.64 8.10 25.95
N SER A 5 37.54 8.69 25.51
CA SER A 5 36.98 8.36 24.18
C SER A 5 36.17 9.53 23.63
N ARG A 6 36.48 9.89 22.37
CA ARG A 6 35.68 10.75 21.50
C ARG A 6 35.25 9.87 20.34
N PHE A 7 33.95 9.81 20.03
CA PHE A 7 33.47 9.31 18.76
C PHE A 7 33.20 10.49 17.82
N LYS A 8 33.88 10.50 16.68
CA LYS A 8 33.52 11.29 15.50
C LYS A 8 33.51 10.34 14.30
N ILE A 9 32.37 10.40 13.62
CA ILE A 9 32.05 9.81 12.32
C ILE A 9 32.97 10.42 11.25
N SER A 10 33.37 9.64 10.24
CA SER A 10 33.69 10.15 8.90
C SER A 10 33.68 9.05 7.83
N LEU A 11 32.91 9.36 6.79
CA LEU A 11 32.86 8.87 5.42
C LEU A 11 34.24 8.76 4.71
N LEU A 12 34.40 7.81 3.78
CA LEU A 12 34.67 8.00 2.32
C LEU A 12 35.42 6.81 1.66
N ALA A 13 34.80 6.30 0.58
CA ALA A 13 35.32 5.96 -0.77
C ALA A 13 36.73 5.36 -0.98
N TYR A 14 36.83 4.32 -1.85
CA TYR A 14 37.42 4.40 -3.21
C TYR A 14 37.58 2.99 -3.84
N THR A 15 36.92 2.77 -4.99
CA THR A 15 37.48 2.49 -6.33
C THR A 15 38.57 1.41 -6.56
N LEU A 16 38.23 0.48 -7.48
CA LEU A 16 39.02 -0.30 -8.47
C LEU A 16 40.53 -0.52 -8.28
N LEU A 17 40.97 -1.77 -8.48
CA LEU A 17 42.06 -2.08 -9.42
C LEU A 17 42.07 -3.56 -9.85
N THR A 18 41.98 -3.80 -11.15
CA THR A 18 42.46 -5.00 -11.85
C THR A 18 43.97 -4.88 -12.11
N LEU A 19 44.73 -5.98 -12.02
CA LEU A 19 46.00 -6.13 -12.76
C LEU A 19 46.43 -7.59 -12.94
N ALA A 20 47.06 -7.77 -14.10
CA ALA A 20 47.36 -9.00 -14.85
C ALA A 20 48.41 -9.96 -14.26
N ALA A 21 48.19 -11.25 -14.58
CA ALA A 21 49.09 -12.29 -15.10
C ALA A 21 50.63 -12.12 -15.00
N CYS A 22 51.35 -13.21 -14.66
CA CYS A 22 51.98 -14.12 -15.65
C CYS A 22 52.88 -15.21 -15.01
N GLY A 23 52.79 -16.45 -15.55
CA GLY A 23 53.85 -17.49 -15.56
C GLY A 23 53.78 -18.57 -14.47
N GLY A 24 53.83 -19.88 -14.72
CA GLY A 24 54.02 -20.68 -15.94
C GLY A 24 54.65 -22.05 -15.62
N GLY A 25 54.20 -23.12 -16.31
CA GLY A 25 54.81 -24.48 -16.36
C GLY A 25 54.06 -25.50 -15.49
N GLY A 26 53.33 -26.50 -16.02
CA GLY A 26 53.69 -27.61 -16.93
C GLY A 26 53.26 -28.90 -16.18
N SER A 27 52.70 -30.00 -16.72
CA SER A 27 52.63 -30.59 -18.05
C SER A 27 51.64 -31.79 -18.04
N THR A 28 50.96 -32.04 -19.18
CA THR A 28 50.51 -33.33 -19.77
C THR A 28 49.45 -34.19 -19.03
N SER A 29 48.19 -34.39 -19.51
CA SER A 29 47.67 -35.17 -20.67
C SER A 29 48.02 -36.68 -20.59
N ALA A 30 47.17 -37.70 -20.72
CA ALA A 30 45.76 -37.93 -21.08
C ALA A 30 45.46 -39.47 -20.80
N PRO A 31 44.47 -40.19 -21.39
CA PRO A 31 43.42 -40.92 -20.62
C PRO A 31 43.25 -42.43 -20.98
N ASN A 32 42.13 -43.04 -20.52
CA ASN A 32 41.46 -44.28 -20.98
C ASN A 32 42.09 -45.63 -20.53
N THR A 33 41.38 -46.71 -20.19
CA THR A 33 40.03 -47.22 -20.54
C THR A 33 39.69 -48.46 -19.69
N GLU A 34 38.39 -48.66 -19.42
CA GLU A 34 37.58 -49.90 -19.34
C GLU A 34 38.12 -51.23 -18.74
N GLY A 35 37.29 -51.84 -17.87
CA GLY A 35 37.45 -53.22 -17.38
C GLY A 35 36.28 -53.69 -16.50
N ASN A 36 35.35 -54.39 -17.14
CA ASN A 36 34.03 -54.89 -16.73
C ASN A 36 33.99 -56.00 -15.64
N GLN A 37 32.83 -56.16 -14.98
CA GLN A 37 32.27 -57.34 -14.23
C GLN A 37 33.05 -57.82 -12.97
N GLY A 38 32.48 -58.04 -11.78
CA GLY A 38 31.12 -58.34 -11.33
C GLY A 38 31.09 -59.77 -10.75
N ASP A 39 31.05 -59.95 -9.41
CA ASP A 39 30.35 -61.06 -8.70
C ASP A 39 30.50 -60.97 -7.16
N GLY A 40 29.41 -61.28 -6.44
CA GLY A 40 29.43 -62.30 -5.39
C GLY A 40 29.86 -62.01 -3.95
N THR A 41 28.85 -61.82 -3.09
CA THR A 41 28.68 -62.46 -1.75
C THR A 41 29.64 -62.19 -0.58
N GLN A 42 29.16 -61.35 0.35
CA GLN A 42 28.85 -61.65 1.77
C GLN A 42 29.61 -62.77 2.52
N LEU A 43 30.36 -62.38 3.57
CA LEU A 43 30.20 -62.69 5.02
C LEU A 43 31.54 -62.75 5.76
N GLY A 44 31.64 -62.07 6.91
CA GLY A 44 32.51 -62.52 8.00
C GLY A 44 33.40 -61.47 8.70
N SER A 45 32.79 -60.73 9.62
CA SER A 45 33.27 -60.45 10.99
C SER A 45 34.74 -60.05 11.27
N GLY A 46 34.91 -58.87 11.88
CA GLY A 46 35.71 -58.73 13.11
C GLY A 46 37.01 -57.94 13.00
N SER A 47 36.96 -56.63 13.25
CA SER A 47 37.54 -55.99 14.45
C SER A 47 37.47 -54.47 14.32
N SER A 48 36.79 -53.86 15.29
CA SER A 48 36.78 -52.44 15.60
C SER A 48 38.13 -52.03 16.18
N ASP A 49 38.80 -51.05 15.57
CA ASP A 49 39.76 -50.23 16.32
C ASP A 49 38.94 -49.11 16.98
N SER A 50 38.65 -49.26 18.26
CA SER A 50 37.83 -48.35 19.07
C SER A 50 38.65 -47.29 19.82
N ASN A 51 39.87 -46.98 19.36
CA ASN A 51 40.81 -46.09 20.05
C ASN A 51 41.25 -44.91 19.16
N VAL A 52 40.39 -44.47 18.24
CA VAL A 52 40.60 -43.21 17.52
C VAL A 52 39.93 -42.13 18.37
N ASP A 53 40.73 -41.16 18.79
CA ASP A 53 40.34 -39.90 19.41
C ASP A 53 40.42 -38.88 18.28
N ASN A 54 39.30 -38.66 17.59
CA ASN A 54 39.31 -37.99 16.29
C ASN A 54 39.44 -36.46 16.39
N ASP A 55 39.17 -35.88 17.56
CA ASP A 55 39.36 -34.45 17.84
C ASP A 55 40.55 -34.14 18.77
N SER A 56 41.26 -35.17 19.23
CA SER A 56 42.51 -35.13 19.98
C SER A 56 42.41 -34.49 21.37
N ASP A 57 41.27 -34.68 22.04
CA ASP A 57 41.01 -34.15 23.38
C ASP A 57 41.52 -35.06 24.52
N GLY A 58 41.89 -36.30 24.19
CA GLY A 58 42.45 -37.31 25.09
C GLY A 58 41.44 -38.37 25.58
N VAL A 59 40.21 -38.41 25.08
CA VAL A 59 39.20 -39.45 25.32
C VAL A 59 38.92 -40.20 24.01
N ASP A 60 38.66 -41.51 24.07
CA ASP A 60 38.30 -42.24 22.84
C ASP A 60 36.82 -42.00 22.47
N ASP A 61 36.52 -41.93 21.17
CA ASP A 61 35.18 -41.66 20.64
C ASP A 61 34.12 -42.69 21.12
N ALA A 62 34.55 -43.86 21.65
CA ALA A 62 33.65 -44.88 22.20
C ALA A 62 33.25 -44.60 23.66
N SER A 63 33.92 -43.67 24.32
CA SER A 63 33.71 -43.25 25.71
C SER A 63 33.04 -41.87 25.83
N GLU A 64 32.82 -41.16 24.72
CA GLU A 64 31.99 -39.95 24.70
C GLU A 64 30.50 -40.32 24.63
N GLU A 65 29.71 -39.91 25.63
CA GLU A 65 28.26 -39.87 25.45
C GLU A 65 27.90 -38.74 24.47
N PRO A 66 26.88 -38.91 23.61
CA PRO A 66 26.51 -37.89 22.64
C PRO A 66 25.99 -36.66 23.38
N GLN A 67 26.78 -35.58 23.41
CA GLN A 67 26.29 -34.26 23.79
C GLN A 67 25.69 -33.58 22.58
N ASP A 68 24.38 -33.73 22.41
CA ASP A 68 23.58 -32.72 21.73
C ASP A 68 23.77 -31.39 22.47
N SER A 69 24.14 -30.35 21.73
CA SER A 69 24.26 -28.99 22.25
C SER A 69 22.87 -28.41 22.51
N VAL A 70 22.28 -28.81 23.63
CA VAL A 70 21.08 -28.21 24.21
C VAL A 70 21.46 -26.80 24.67
N ALA A 71 20.64 -25.81 24.29
CA ALA A 71 20.59 -24.48 24.91
C ALA A 71 20.57 -24.62 26.45
N PRO A 72 21.05 -23.64 27.23
CA PRO A 72 21.10 -23.79 28.68
C PRO A 72 19.69 -24.01 29.24
N PHE A 73 19.42 -25.26 29.60
CA PHE A 73 18.26 -25.72 30.35
C PHE A 73 18.20 -24.89 31.62
N LEU A 74 17.20 -24.01 31.71
CA LEU A 74 16.94 -23.24 32.91
C LEU A 74 16.70 -24.22 34.05
N GLU A 75 17.59 -24.24 35.04
CA GLU A 75 17.31 -24.90 36.31
C GLU A 75 15.97 -24.37 36.84
N GLN A 76 14.96 -25.25 36.87
CA GLN A 76 13.64 -25.02 37.42
C GLN A 76 13.76 -24.55 38.88
N ARG A 77 13.80 -23.24 39.07
CA ARG A 77 13.27 -22.63 40.29
C ARG A 77 11.76 -22.73 40.17
N PRO A 78 11.01 -23.06 41.24
CA PRO A 78 9.56 -22.95 41.19
C PRO A 78 9.24 -21.50 40.82
N LEU A 79 8.80 -21.31 39.58
CA LEU A 79 8.37 -20.02 39.10
C LEU A 79 7.13 -19.68 39.92
N MET A 80 7.00 -18.43 40.34
CA MET A 80 5.74 -18.03 40.96
C MET A 80 4.66 -18.13 39.87
N PRO A 81 3.49 -18.71 40.16
CA PRO A 81 2.40 -18.79 39.19
C PRO A 81 2.08 -17.40 38.65
N VAL A 82 1.97 -17.28 37.33
CA VAL A 82 1.52 -16.08 36.66
C VAL A 82 0.01 -16.10 36.60
N VAL A 83 -0.58 -14.89 36.58
CA VAL A 83 -2.00 -14.72 36.35
C VAL A 83 -2.17 -14.25 34.91
N ILE A 84 -2.89 -15.02 34.10
CA ILE A 84 -3.28 -14.66 32.74
C ILE A 84 -4.66 -14.00 32.81
N THR A 85 -4.72 -12.70 32.49
CA THR A 85 -5.99 -12.00 32.37
C THR A 85 -6.62 -12.25 31.00
N THR A 86 -7.77 -12.91 30.98
CA THR A 86 -8.57 -13.21 29.77
C THR A 86 -9.86 -12.40 29.78
N ASN A 87 -10.20 -11.79 28.65
CA ASN A 87 -11.46 -11.06 28.48
C ASN A 87 -12.46 -11.85 27.63
N TYR A 88 -13.72 -11.90 28.05
CA TYR A 88 -14.82 -12.50 27.31
C TYR A 88 -15.88 -11.46 26.96
N HIS A 89 -16.39 -11.49 25.73
CA HIS A 89 -17.57 -10.72 25.31
C HIS A 89 -18.45 -11.56 24.41
N LEU A 90 -19.55 -12.08 24.96
CA LEU A 90 -20.54 -12.90 24.25
C LEU A 90 -21.85 -12.10 24.10
N ILE A 91 -22.50 -12.21 22.95
CA ILE A 91 -23.71 -11.43 22.63
C ILE A 91 -24.71 -12.32 21.90
N GLU A 92 -25.86 -12.56 22.51
CA GLU A 92 -27.06 -13.09 21.85
C GLU A 92 -28.00 -11.91 21.53
N ASP A 93 -28.19 -11.62 20.24
CA ASP A 93 -29.03 -10.52 19.74
C ASP A 93 -30.14 -10.97 18.78
N PHE A 94 -30.42 -12.28 18.76
CA PHE A 94 -31.49 -12.96 18.03
C PHE A 94 -31.52 -12.70 16.52
N SER A 95 -30.42 -12.22 15.92
CA SER A 95 -30.35 -11.90 14.48
C SER A 95 -30.35 -13.13 13.58
N ASP A 96 -30.07 -14.31 14.12
CA ASP A 96 -30.02 -15.54 13.33
C ASP A 96 -31.41 -16.01 12.87
N ILE A 97 -32.48 -15.50 13.49
CA ILE A 97 -33.86 -15.84 13.13
C ILE A 97 -34.27 -15.05 11.87
N SER A 98 -34.30 -15.74 10.74
CA SER A 98 -34.73 -15.24 9.44
C SER A 98 -36.23 -15.48 9.19
N SER A 99 -37.08 -14.65 9.81
CA SER A 99 -38.53 -14.70 9.63
C SER A 99 -39.14 -13.30 9.71
N GLY A 100 -40.36 -13.11 9.18
CA GLY A 100 -41.16 -11.93 9.48
C GLY A 100 -41.72 -11.98 10.91
N ASP A 101 -42.43 -10.92 11.32
CA ASP A 101 -43.11 -10.88 12.61
C ASP A 101 -44.04 -12.11 12.80
N ALA A 102 -43.65 -13.01 13.70
CA ALA A 102 -44.28 -14.32 13.85
C ALA A 102 -44.28 -14.76 15.33
N PRO A 103 -45.21 -15.65 15.74
CA PRO A 103 -45.07 -16.39 16.98
C PRO A 103 -43.72 -17.11 17.02
N LEU A 104 -43.06 -17.13 18.17
CA LEU A 104 -41.82 -17.88 18.35
C LEU A 104 -42.16 -19.38 18.32
N THR A 105 -41.61 -20.10 17.35
CA THR A 105 -41.79 -21.55 17.16
C THR A 105 -40.46 -22.27 17.33
N GLU A 106 -40.48 -23.59 17.53
CA GLU A 106 -39.28 -24.43 17.56
C GLU A 106 -38.42 -24.28 16.29
N GLU A 107 -39.07 -24.18 15.12
CA GLU A 107 -38.40 -23.96 13.84
C GLU A 107 -37.63 -22.64 13.81
N LEU A 108 -38.22 -21.56 14.32
CA LEU A 108 -37.55 -20.26 14.40
C LEU A 108 -36.45 -20.25 15.45
N PHE A 109 -36.72 -20.80 16.64
CA PHE A 109 -35.74 -20.86 17.72
C PHE A 109 -34.52 -21.71 17.36
N SER A 110 -34.70 -22.77 16.56
CA SER A 110 -33.61 -23.63 16.08
C SER A 110 -32.63 -22.95 15.11
N GLN A 111 -32.94 -21.74 14.64
CA GLN A 111 -32.04 -20.96 13.80
C GLN A 111 -30.95 -20.25 14.61
N LEU A 112 -31.18 -20.03 15.90
CA LEU A 112 -30.19 -19.40 16.78
C LEU A 112 -28.94 -20.28 16.88
N VAL A 113 -27.78 -19.68 16.63
CA VAL A 113 -26.49 -20.38 16.71
C VAL A 113 -25.78 -20.04 18.01
N THR A 114 -25.01 -21.01 18.52
CA THR A 114 -24.10 -20.80 19.64
C THR A 114 -23.11 -19.69 19.33
N LYS A 115 -23.04 -18.68 20.19
CA LYS A 115 -22.07 -17.59 20.12
C LYS A 115 -20.80 -18.05 20.82
N GLN A 116 -19.63 -17.88 20.19
CA GLN A 116 -18.35 -18.30 20.76
C GLN A 116 -17.39 -17.11 20.84
N HIS A 117 -16.59 -17.06 21.90
CA HIS A 117 -15.49 -16.10 22.07
C HIS A 117 -14.36 -16.74 22.87
N LEU A 118 -13.16 -16.83 22.26
CA LEU A 118 -12.04 -17.62 22.75
C LEU A 118 -12.50 -19.06 23.02
N ASN A 119 -12.73 -19.42 24.29
CA ASN A 119 -13.16 -20.75 24.71
C ASN A 119 -14.56 -20.75 25.34
N ALA A 120 -15.19 -19.60 25.53
CA ALA A 120 -16.51 -19.52 26.14
C ALA A 120 -17.60 -19.49 25.07
N SER A 121 -18.78 -20.01 25.40
CA SER A 121 -19.93 -20.01 24.51
C SER A 121 -21.22 -19.60 25.19
N LEU A 122 -22.10 -18.92 24.46
CA LEU A 122 -23.45 -18.57 24.87
C LEU A 122 -24.43 -19.20 23.87
N SER A 123 -25.24 -20.15 24.34
CA SER A 123 -26.14 -20.95 23.53
C SER A 123 -27.60 -20.81 23.99
N PRO A 124 -28.52 -20.51 23.08
CA PRO A 124 -29.95 -20.65 23.37
C PRO A 124 -30.33 -22.12 23.52
N VAL A 125 -30.91 -22.48 24.66
CA VAL A 125 -31.20 -23.88 25.01
C VAL A 125 -32.66 -24.21 24.81
N ALA A 126 -33.54 -23.37 25.34
CA ALA A 126 -34.97 -23.59 25.33
C ALA A 126 -35.72 -22.25 25.38
N PHE A 127 -36.98 -22.29 24.96
CA PHE A 127 -37.90 -21.17 25.12
C PHE A 127 -39.27 -21.62 25.62
N GLY A 128 -40.06 -20.66 26.09
CA GLY A 128 -41.45 -20.86 26.49
C GLY A 128 -42.24 -19.55 26.55
N GLY A 129 -43.52 -19.68 26.94
CA GLY A 129 -44.47 -18.58 27.01
C GLY A 129 -45.53 -18.65 25.91
N ASP A 130 -46.80 -18.76 26.31
CA ASP A 130 -47.94 -19.05 25.42
C ASP A 130 -48.14 -18.05 24.26
N ASP A 131 -47.51 -16.87 24.36
CA ASP A 131 -47.71 -15.76 23.45
C ASP A 131 -46.36 -15.11 23.03
N ALA A 132 -45.23 -15.82 23.16
CA ALA A 132 -43.92 -15.33 22.75
C ALA A 132 -43.89 -15.06 21.23
N LYS A 133 -43.30 -13.94 20.84
CA LYS A 133 -43.20 -13.55 19.42
C LYS A 133 -41.81 -13.04 19.09
N PHE A 134 -41.42 -13.27 17.85
CA PHE A 134 -40.25 -12.66 17.24
C PHE A 134 -40.67 -11.45 16.41
N ARG A 135 -39.93 -10.35 16.55
CA ARG A 135 -40.09 -9.15 15.75
C ARG A 135 -38.87 -8.99 14.86
N SER A 136 -39.08 -9.10 13.54
CA SER A 136 -37.99 -9.10 12.58
C SER A 136 -37.34 -7.74 12.43
N SER A 137 -38.11 -6.67 12.62
CA SER A 137 -37.62 -5.29 12.49
C SER A 137 -36.62 -4.88 13.56
N THR A 138 -36.66 -5.51 14.74
CA THR A 138 -35.79 -5.18 15.87
C THR A 138 -34.94 -6.36 16.35
N HIS A 139 -35.02 -7.51 15.67
CA HIS A 139 -34.43 -8.78 16.10
C HIS A 139 -34.68 -9.04 17.59
N SER A 140 -35.94 -8.93 18.01
CA SER A 140 -36.30 -8.99 19.42
C SER A 140 -37.35 -10.03 19.72
N LEU A 141 -37.29 -10.53 20.95
CA LEU A 141 -38.29 -11.42 21.51
C LEU A 141 -39.22 -10.61 22.40
N TYR A 142 -40.52 -10.66 22.11
CA TYR A 142 -41.48 -9.78 22.75
C TYR A 142 -42.75 -10.49 23.25
N TYR A 143 -43.45 -9.77 24.12
CA TYR A 143 -44.67 -10.15 24.81
C TYR A 143 -44.45 -11.06 26.04
N LYS A 144 -44.94 -12.30 26.07
CA LYS A 144 -44.69 -13.21 27.20
C LYS A 144 -43.62 -14.21 26.79
N VAL A 145 -42.41 -14.01 27.28
CA VAL A 145 -41.22 -14.74 26.83
C VAL A 145 -40.56 -15.40 28.02
N ASN A 146 -40.18 -16.66 27.86
CA ASN A 146 -39.22 -17.36 28.71
C ASN A 146 -38.11 -17.89 27.81
N ILE A 147 -36.85 -17.62 28.11
CA ILE A 147 -35.69 -18.15 27.37
C ILE A 147 -34.68 -18.66 28.38
N ASP A 148 -34.19 -19.86 28.14
CA ASP A 148 -33.05 -20.44 28.83
C ASP A 148 -31.81 -20.28 27.93
N LEU A 149 -30.78 -19.59 28.43
CA LEU A 149 -29.50 -19.37 27.76
C LEU A 149 -28.40 -20.08 28.56
N SER A 150 -27.64 -20.96 27.91
CA SER A 150 -26.50 -21.66 28.51
C SER A 150 -25.21 -20.91 28.20
N LEU A 151 -24.47 -20.54 29.23
CA LEU A 151 -23.11 -20.05 29.18
C LEU A 151 -22.18 -21.21 29.54
N SER A 152 -21.32 -21.62 28.61
CA SER A 152 -20.41 -22.77 28.78
C SER A 152 -18.95 -22.36 28.60
N ASP A 153 -18.06 -23.10 29.25
CA ASP A 153 -16.60 -23.03 29.11
C ASP A 153 -16.02 -21.63 29.39
N MET A 154 -16.70 -20.88 30.25
CA MET A 154 -16.23 -19.61 30.79
C MET A 154 -15.58 -19.84 32.16
N PHE A 155 -14.29 -19.55 32.26
CA PHE A 155 -13.49 -19.79 33.46
C PHE A 155 -13.28 -18.46 34.20
N CYS A 156 -14.33 -17.96 34.85
CA CYS A 156 -14.30 -16.65 35.48
C CYS A 156 -14.98 -16.68 36.85
N ASP A 157 -14.31 -16.12 37.86
CA ASP A 157 -14.87 -16.00 39.19
C ASP A 157 -16.04 -15.01 39.25
N SER A 158 -16.09 -14.03 38.34
CA SER A 158 -17.22 -13.10 38.22
C SER A 158 -17.37 -12.60 36.79
N TYR A 159 -18.58 -12.16 36.44
CA TYR A 159 -18.87 -11.59 35.13
C TYR A 159 -20.02 -10.57 35.20
N GLN A 160 -20.12 -9.70 34.20
CA GLN A 160 -21.23 -8.78 34.02
C GLN A 160 -22.22 -9.33 32.99
N LEU A 161 -23.49 -9.38 33.38
CA LEU A 161 -24.61 -9.77 32.55
C LEU A 161 -25.44 -8.54 32.18
N GLY A 162 -25.53 -8.25 30.89
CA GLY A 162 -26.30 -7.15 30.34
C GLY A 162 -27.58 -7.64 29.66
N VAL A 163 -28.74 -7.17 30.10
CA VAL A 163 -30.02 -7.46 29.43
C VAL A 163 -30.58 -6.18 28.83
N THR A 164 -30.65 -6.15 27.50
CA THR A 164 -31.16 -4.99 26.75
C THR A 164 -32.64 -5.17 26.43
N HIS A 165 -33.45 -4.21 26.86
CA HIS A 165 -34.90 -4.29 26.76
C HIS A 165 -35.51 -2.93 26.37
N THR A 166 -36.72 -2.95 25.81
CA THR A 166 -37.53 -1.74 25.58
C THR A 166 -39.00 -1.97 25.91
N ARG A 167 -39.78 -0.89 25.87
CA ARG A 167 -41.23 -0.94 25.86
C ARG A 167 -41.77 -1.46 24.52
N GLY A 168 -42.41 -2.64 24.54
CA GLY A 168 -43.30 -3.06 23.46
C GLY A 168 -44.59 -2.21 23.40
N ASP A 169 -45.20 -2.07 22.23
CA ASP A 169 -46.03 -0.93 21.76
C ASP A 169 -47.35 -0.56 22.51
N TRP A 170 -47.68 -1.13 23.67
CA TRP A 170 -49.02 -1.00 24.31
C TRP A 170 -49.03 -0.33 25.72
N TRP A 171 -50.21 -0.20 26.34
CA TRP A 171 -50.38 0.35 27.70
C TRP A 171 -50.54 -0.79 28.73
N GLY A 172 -49.88 -0.67 29.90
CA GLY A 172 -49.97 -1.64 31.01
C GLY A 172 -48.63 -1.91 31.71
N ASN A 173 -48.67 -2.54 32.88
CA ASN A 173 -47.48 -2.91 33.66
C ASN A 173 -46.65 -3.97 32.92
N ARG A 174 -45.34 -3.72 32.81
CA ARG A 174 -44.34 -4.59 32.19
C ARG A 174 -43.22 -4.88 33.15
N TYR A 175 -42.75 -6.11 33.15
CA TYR A 175 -41.66 -6.50 34.02
C TYR A 175 -40.94 -7.72 33.47
N TYR A 176 -39.72 -7.89 33.93
CA TYR A 176 -39.01 -9.14 33.76
C TYR A 176 -38.31 -9.56 35.05
N THR A 177 -37.98 -10.84 35.10
CA THR A 177 -37.19 -11.46 36.16
C THR A 177 -36.04 -12.23 35.53
N LEU A 178 -34.91 -12.26 36.20
CA LEU A 178 -33.71 -12.95 35.74
C LEU A 178 -33.23 -13.88 36.85
N THR A 179 -33.12 -15.17 36.55
CA THR A 179 -32.80 -16.20 37.54
C THR A 179 -31.77 -17.16 36.95
N ARG A 180 -30.84 -17.63 37.78
CA ARG A 180 -29.93 -18.73 37.46
C ARG A 180 -30.62 -20.07 37.71
N ALA A 181 -30.66 -20.94 36.70
CA ALA A 181 -31.46 -22.15 36.74
C ALA A 181 -30.89 -23.22 37.68
N GLU A 182 -29.56 -23.30 37.78
CA GLU A 182 -28.83 -24.35 38.50
C GLU A 182 -29.12 -24.35 40.00
N ASP A 183 -29.13 -23.16 40.61
CA ASP A 183 -29.27 -22.98 42.05
C ASP A 183 -30.51 -22.15 42.43
N GLY A 184 -31.25 -21.65 41.45
CA GLY A 184 -32.41 -20.80 41.65
C GLY A 184 -32.05 -19.39 42.14
N LEU A 185 -30.79 -18.95 42.01
CA LEU A 185 -30.38 -17.61 42.42
C LEU A 185 -31.11 -16.57 41.57
N VAL A 186 -31.87 -15.71 42.25
CA VAL A 186 -32.58 -14.61 41.60
C VAL A 186 -31.61 -13.44 41.44
N ILE A 187 -31.18 -13.20 40.20
CA ILE A 187 -30.28 -12.10 39.82
C ILE A 187 -31.05 -10.77 39.86
N GLU A 188 -32.26 -10.76 39.28
CA GLU A 188 -33.19 -9.64 39.35
C GLU A 188 -34.60 -10.14 39.63
N PRO A 189 -35.18 -9.86 40.82
CA PRO A 189 -36.44 -10.43 41.24
C PRO A 189 -37.66 -9.92 40.50
N ARG A 190 -37.70 -8.64 40.11
CA ARG A 190 -38.74 -8.05 39.23
C ARG A 190 -38.42 -6.60 38.89
N LEU A 191 -37.86 -6.36 37.70
CA LEU A 191 -37.65 -4.99 37.21
C LEU A 191 -38.88 -4.49 36.47
N ASP A 192 -39.44 -3.35 36.88
CA ASP A 192 -40.51 -2.66 36.15
C ASP A 192 -39.92 -1.80 35.04
N ILE A 193 -40.26 -2.13 33.79
CA ILE A 193 -39.75 -1.46 32.58
C ILE A 193 -40.84 -0.66 31.87
N SER A 194 -41.96 -0.39 32.55
CA SER A 194 -43.15 0.23 31.94
C SER A 194 -42.91 1.66 31.43
N ALA A 195 -41.88 2.35 31.93
CA ALA A 195 -41.52 3.72 31.57
C ALA A 195 -40.32 3.83 30.60
N VAL A 196 -39.77 2.71 30.12
CA VAL A 196 -38.57 2.67 29.28
C VAL A 196 -38.96 2.80 27.81
N ASP A 197 -38.89 4.01 27.23
CA ASP A 197 -39.34 4.27 25.84
C ASP A 197 -38.24 4.07 24.78
N THR A 198 -37.01 3.72 25.18
CA THR A 198 -35.88 3.41 24.28
C THR A 198 -35.15 2.17 24.78
N PRO A 199 -34.51 1.37 23.89
CA PRO A 199 -33.69 0.25 24.32
C PRO A 199 -32.68 0.68 25.39
N ALA A 200 -32.70 -0.02 26.51
CA ALA A 200 -31.81 0.24 27.64
C ALA A 200 -31.21 -1.08 28.11
N THR A 201 -29.90 -1.08 28.38
CA THR A 201 -29.18 -2.23 28.91
C THR A 201 -29.07 -2.10 30.42
N GLN A 202 -29.61 -3.07 31.14
CA GLN A 202 -29.38 -3.21 32.57
C GLN A 202 -28.27 -4.22 32.81
N TRP A 203 -27.21 -3.79 33.51
CA TRP A 203 -26.06 -4.62 33.86
C TRP A 203 -26.19 -5.16 35.28
N TYR A 204 -25.78 -6.41 35.47
CA TYR A 204 -25.74 -7.14 36.73
C TYR A 204 -24.36 -7.75 36.91
N ASN A 205 -23.74 -7.59 38.07
CA ASN A 205 -22.51 -8.30 38.41
C ASN A 205 -22.90 -9.64 39.02
N ILE A 206 -22.41 -10.73 38.44
CA ILE A 206 -22.65 -12.09 38.87
C ILE A 206 -21.34 -12.63 39.43
N ASP A 207 -21.37 -13.00 40.70
CA ASP A 207 -20.26 -13.67 41.35
C ASP A 207 -20.47 -15.19 41.25
N ARG A 208 -19.38 -15.90 40.96
CA ARG A 208 -19.17 -17.35 41.11
C ARG A 208 -19.87 -18.24 40.07
N LEU A 209 -19.05 -18.83 39.19
CA LEU A 209 -19.36 -20.02 38.39
C LEU A 209 -18.78 -21.26 39.10
N ASP A 210 -19.62 -22.04 39.77
CA ASP A 210 -19.19 -23.30 40.38
C ASP A 210 -19.14 -24.47 39.36
N SER A 211 -19.59 -24.27 38.11
CA SER A 211 -19.71 -25.29 37.06
C SER A 211 -19.21 -24.80 35.70
N ARG A 212 -18.78 -25.75 34.84
CA ARG A 212 -18.36 -25.48 33.44
C ARG A 212 -19.47 -24.91 32.56
N THR A 213 -20.72 -24.99 33.02
CA THR A 213 -21.91 -24.50 32.32
C THR A 213 -22.87 -23.87 33.33
N GLU A 214 -23.46 -22.75 32.97
CA GLU A 214 -24.51 -22.04 33.72
C GLU A 214 -25.69 -21.69 32.80
N THR A 215 -26.91 -21.76 33.30
CA THR A 215 -28.13 -21.52 32.54
C THR A 215 -28.88 -20.33 33.14
N LEU A 216 -29.06 -19.31 32.32
CA LEU A 216 -29.76 -18.09 32.66
C LEU A 216 -31.20 -18.17 32.15
N GLN A 217 -32.16 -18.00 33.06
CA GLN A 217 -33.58 -17.97 32.75
C GLN A 217 -34.08 -16.52 32.73
N LEU A 218 -34.44 -16.04 31.55
CA LEU A 218 -35.01 -14.72 31.35
C LEU A 218 -36.52 -14.82 31.12
N VAL A 219 -37.30 -14.34 32.10
CA VAL A 219 -38.77 -14.39 32.05
C VAL A 219 -39.35 -12.98 31.97
N GLY A 220 -39.96 -12.65 30.84
CA GLY A 220 -40.60 -11.37 30.58
C GLY A 220 -42.12 -11.44 30.49
N TYR A 221 -42.80 -10.45 31.09
CA TYR A 221 -44.24 -10.24 30.93
C TYR A 221 -44.52 -8.92 30.21
N LYS A 222 -45.06 -9.02 28.99
CA LYS A 222 -45.28 -7.90 28.07
C LYS A 222 -44.00 -7.07 27.82
N ALA A 223 -42.84 -7.72 27.88
CA ALA A 223 -41.52 -7.13 27.68
C ALA A 223 -41.04 -7.35 26.24
N GLU A 224 -40.03 -6.61 25.80
CA GLU A 224 -39.32 -6.80 24.52
C GLU A 224 -37.82 -6.81 24.82
N PHE A 225 -37.13 -7.90 24.46
CA PHE A 225 -35.71 -8.13 24.70
C PHE A 225 -34.95 -8.16 23.39
N PHE A 226 -33.89 -7.35 23.30
CA PHE A 226 -33.09 -7.16 22.08
C PHE A 226 -31.83 -8.00 22.11
N ARG A 227 -31.15 -8.00 23.25
CA ARG A 227 -29.92 -8.75 23.40
C ARG A 227 -29.62 -9.10 24.85
N VAL A 228 -28.93 -10.20 25.03
CA VAL A 228 -28.27 -10.60 26.26
C VAL A 228 -26.76 -10.60 26.02
N GLU A 229 -26.03 -9.86 26.84
CA GLU A 229 -24.58 -9.71 26.77
C GLU A 229 -23.92 -10.30 28.01
N VAL A 230 -22.82 -11.00 27.82
CA VAL A 230 -21.94 -11.45 28.91
C VAL A 230 -20.56 -10.83 28.70
N LYS A 231 -20.03 -10.17 29.73
CA LYS A 231 -18.69 -9.61 29.75
C LYS A 231 -17.94 -10.12 30.97
N ALA A 232 -16.73 -10.60 30.81
CA ALA A 232 -15.92 -11.03 31.93
C ALA A 232 -14.45 -10.67 31.70
N GLU A 233 -13.75 -10.35 32.79
CA GLU A 233 -12.30 -10.20 32.86
C GLU A 233 -11.82 -11.19 33.92
N CYS A 234 -10.97 -12.12 33.52
CA CYS A 234 -10.76 -13.37 34.26
C CYS A 234 -9.28 -13.57 34.47
N ASP A 235 -8.88 -13.48 35.73
CA ASP A 235 -7.53 -13.69 36.20
C ASP A 235 -7.34 -15.19 36.46
N LEU A 236 -6.79 -15.88 35.47
CA LEU A 236 -6.58 -17.33 35.50
C LEU A 236 -5.17 -17.66 35.96
N LEU A 237 -5.03 -18.67 36.82
CA LEU A 237 -3.73 -19.18 37.23
C LEU A 237 -3.07 -19.94 36.07
N ASP A 238 -1.79 -19.69 35.89
CA ASP A 238 -0.86 -20.39 35.01
C ASP A 238 0.32 -20.80 35.90
N SER A 239 0.34 -22.07 36.32
CA SER A 239 1.21 -22.59 37.36
C SER A 239 2.62 -22.87 36.86
N ASP A 240 2.78 -23.23 35.59
CA ASP A 240 4.06 -23.52 34.97
C ASP A 240 4.59 -22.38 34.07
N ASN A 241 3.79 -21.36 33.79
CA ASN A 241 4.10 -20.13 33.07
C ASN A 241 4.40 -20.31 31.58
N ASP A 242 3.69 -21.21 30.93
CA ASP A 242 3.86 -21.51 29.51
C ASP A 242 2.94 -20.68 28.60
N GLY A 243 1.99 -19.93 29.20
CA GLY A 243 1.02 -19.11 28.49
C GLY A 243 -0.34 -19.77 28.25
N LEU A 244 -0.55 -21.00 28.73
CA LEU A 244 -1.83 -21.65 28.93
C LEU A 244 -2.20 -21.57 30.42
N ALA A 245 -3.49 -21.48 30.73
CA ALA A 245 -3.92 -21.46 32.12
C ALA A 245 -4.21 -22.89 32.62
N ASP A 246 -3.98 -23.19 33.90
CA ASP A 246 -4.19 -24.51 34.52
C ASP A 246 -5.57 -25.10 34.20
N VAL A 247 -6.58 -24.23 34.18
CA VAL A 247 -7.98 -24.60 33.91
C VAL A 247 -8.19 -25.02 32.44
N ARG A 248 -7.40 -24.47 31.51
CA ARG A 248 -7.39 -24.83 30.10
C ARG A 248 -6.57 -26.09 29.85
N GLU A 249 -5.41 -26.22 30.47
CA GLU A 249 -4.59 -27.43 30.40
C GLU A 249 -5.37 -28.66 30.89
N THR A 250 -6.00 -28.53 32.06
CA THR A 250 -6.90 -29.56 32.60
C THR A 250 -8.06 -29.92 31.64
N LEU A 251 -8.50 -28.97 30.81
CA LEU A 251 -9.58 -29.21 29.84
C LEU A 251 -9.09 -29.99 28.62
N ILE A 252 -7.94 -29.61 28.07
CA ILE A 252 -7.36 -30.27 26.90
C ILE A 252 -6.64 -31.57 27.26
N GLY A 253 -6.37 -31.80 28.55
CA GLY A 253 -5.75 -33.00 29.08
C GLY A 253 -4.22 -32.90 29.24
N SER A 254 -3.67 -31.72 28.96
CA SER A 254 -2.27 -31.38 29.23
C SER A 254 -2.07 -31.10 30.72
N ASN A 255 -0.83 -30.97 31.18
CA ASN A 255 -0.46 -31.01 32.59
C ASN A 255 -0.14 -29.61 33.14
N PRO A 256 -0.98 -29.04 34.04
CA PRO A 256 -0.82 -27.70 34.62
C PRO A 256 0.52 -27.35 35.28
N ASP A 257 1.35 -28.36 35.55
CA ASP A 257 2.64 -28.20 36.21
C ASP A 257 3.82 -28.44 35.23
N MET A 258 3.58 -28.62 33.92
CA MET A 258 4.58 -28.92 32.90
C MET A 258 4.34 -28.13 31.61
N GLN A 259 5.26 -27.20 31.34
CA GLN A 259 5.15 -26.28 30.20
C GLN A 259 5.06 -26.95 28.81
N ASP A 260 5.39 -28.23 28.70
CA ASP A 260 5.45 -29.03 27.48
C ASP A 260 5.04 -30.45 27.87
N SER A 261 3.77 -30.78 27.62
CA SER A 261 3.12 -31.98 28.15
C SER A 261 3.49 -33.26 27.43
N ASP A 262 3.80 -33.20 26.14
CA ASP A 262 4.20 -34.34 25.33
C ASP A 262 5.72 -34.40 25.04
N SER A 263 6.45 -33.38 25.48
CA SER A 263 7.91 -33.26 25.42
C SER A 263 8.46 -33.20 24.00
N ASP A 264 7.74 -32.55 23.10
CA ASP A 264 8.15 -32.39 21.70
C ASP A 264 8.93 -31.09 21.41
N GLY A 265 9.03 -30.22 22.41
CA GLY A 265 9.80 -28.98 22.39
C GLY A 265 8.98 -27.72 22.10
N LEU A 266 7.67 -27.81 21.87
CA LEU A 266 6.75 -26.68 21.92
C LEU A 266 6.11 -26.58 23.31
N LEU A 267 5.65 -25.39 23.66
CA LEU A 267 4.92 -25.21 24.92
C LEU A 267 3.43 -25.43 24.69
N ASP A 268 2.70 -26.02 25.63
CA ASP A 268 1.26 -26.29 25.49
C ASP A 268 0.50 -25.01 25.12
N GLY A 269 0.86 -23.89 25.74
CA GLY A 269 0.29 -22.57 25.47
C GLY A 269 0.63 -22.00 24.08
N SER A 270 1.76 -22.38 23.51
CA SER A 270 2.12 -22.03 22.12
C SER A 270 1.35 -22.90 21.14
N GLU A 271 1.31 -24.19 21.35
CA GLU A 271 0.58 -25.13 20.50
C GLU A 271 -0.91 -24.82 20.46
N ALA A 272 -1.53 -24.64 21.63
CA ALA A 272 -2.94 -24.30 21.74
C ALA A 272 -3.27 -22.95 21.07
N ARG A 273 -2.34 -22.00 21.06
CA ARG A 273 -2.50 -20.71 20.35
C ARG A 273 -2.50 -20.90 18.83
N TRP A 274 -1.68 -21.81 18.34
CA TRP A 274 -1.41 -21.99 16.92
C TRP A 274 -2.20 -23.14 16.28
N GLY A 275 -3.01 -23.85 17.07
CA GLY A 275 -3.87 -24.93 16.59
C GLY A 275 -3.16 -26.27 16.44
N LEU A 276 -1.99 -26.42 17.07
CA LEU A 276 -1.31 -27.69 17.28
C LEU A 276 -1.89 -28.41 18.50
N ASP A 277 -1.57 -29.69 18.69
CA ASP A 277 -2.12 -30.54 19.76
C ASP A 277 -1.08 -30.78 20.88
N PRO A 278 -1.23 -30.18 22.08
CA PRO A 278 -0.29 -30.31 23.22
C PRO A 278 -0.06 -31.71 23.80
N LEU A 279 -0.66 -32.73 23.18
CA LEU A 279 -0.58 -34.14 23.56
C LEU A 279 -0.03 -35.01 22.43
N SER A 280 0.36 -34.40 21.32
CA SER A 280 0.79 -35.04 20.09
C SER A 280 2.20 -34.61 19.70
N SER A 281 3.16 -35.48 20.00
CA SER A 281 4.54 -35.27 19.58
C SER A 281 4.77 -35.38 18.06
N LEU A 282 3.71 -35.44 17.24
CA LEU A 282 3.78 -35.54 15.78
C LEU A 282 3.75 -34.17 15.10
N ASP A 283 3.46 -33.11 15.84
CA ASP A 283 3.39 -31.73 15.38
C ASP A 283 4.30 -30.79 16.18
N GLY A 284 5.38 -31.37 16.71
CA GLY A 284 6.31 -30.71 17.61
C GLY A 284 7.31 -29.76 16.98
N ALA A 285 8.22 -29.27 17.82
CA ALA A 285 9.11 -28.15 17.51
C ALA A 285 9.96 -28.32 16.24
N TYR A 286 10.32 -29.56 15.91
CA TYR A 286 11.18 -29.92 14.77
C TYR A 286 10.41 -30.37 13.54
N GLU A 287 9.09 -30.53 13.65
CA GLU A 287 8.23 -30.80 12.52
C GLU A 287 7.99 -29.50 11.74
N ASP A 288 7.50 -29.64 10.52
CA ASP A 288 7.25 -28.58 9.55
C ASP A 288 5.84 -28.80 9.03
N ALA A 289 4.85 -28.30 9.78
CA ALA A 289 3.46 -28.69 9.61
C ALA A 289 2.86 -28.24 8.26
N ASP A 290 3.47 -27.26 7.59
CA ASP A 290 3.04 -26.76 6.29
C ASP A 290 4.05 -27.01 5.14
N ASP A 291 5.15 -27.74 5.43
CA ASP A 291 6.23 -28.12 4.51
C ASP A 291 6.95 -26.91 3.85
N ASP A 292 7.03 -25.77 4.53
CA ASP A 292 7.69 -24.55 4.02
C ASP A 292 9.22 -24.52 4.22
N GLY A 293 9.73 -25.41 5.06
CA GLY A 293 11.14 -25.55 5.43
C GLY A 293 11.56 -24.75 6.66
N MET A 294 10.63 -24.11 7.35
CA MET A 294 10.74 -23.58 8.71
C MET A 294 10.12 -24.62 9.66
N SER A 295 10.74 -24.87 10.81
CA SER A 295 10.11 -25.76 11.78
C SER A 295 9.06 -25.01 12.59
N ASN A 296 8.09 -25.74 13.15
CA ASN A 296 7.02 -25.16 13.97
C ASN A 296 7.57 -24.23 15.06
N ALA A 297 8.69 -24.61 15.73
CA ALA A 297 9.33 -23.76 16.74
C ALA A 297 9.94 -22.46 16.18
N GLU A 298 10.53 -22.51 14.97
CA GLU A 298 11.06 -21.32 14.32
C GLU A 298 9.94 -20.34 13.95
N GLU A 299 8.81 -20.84 13.46
CA GLU A 299 7.63 -20.03 13.12
C GLU A 299 7.01 -19.38 14.36
N VAL A 300 6.78 -20.18 15.41
CA VAL A 300 6.26 -19.71 16.71
C VAL A 300 7.15 -18.59 17.27
N SER A 301 8.49 -18.74 17.19
CA SER A 301 9.44 -17.74 17.66
C SER A 301 9.37 -16.40 16.91
N ARG A 302 8.91 -16.42 15.65
CA ARG A 302 8.77 -15.25 14.77
C ARG A 302 7.35 -14.67 14.78
N GLY A 303 6.40 -15.31 15.47
CA GLY A 303 4.99 -14.92 15.46
C GLY A 303 4.27 -15.23 14.14
N ILE A 304 4.75 -16.25 13.44
CA ILE A 304 4.16 -16.85 12.24
C ILE A 304 3.44 -18.13 12.69
N GLY A 305 2.40 -18.53 11.97
CA GLY A 305 1.61 -19.70 12.35
C GLY A 305 2.12 -20.96 11.64
N PRO A 306 2.25 -22.12 12.31
CA PRO A 306 2.71 -23.41 11.77
C PRO A 306 1.94 -23.99 10.57
N PHE A 307 0.86 -23.33 10.17
CA PHE A 307 0.02 -23.73 9.04
C PHE A 307 0.01 -22.66 7.95
N GLY A 308 1.03 -21.81 7.93
CA GLY A 308 1.29 -20.79 6.92
C GLY A 308 0.19 -19.73 6.72
N TYR A 309 0.44 -18.87 5.74
CA TYR A 309 -0.46 -17.86 5.19
C TYR A 309 -0.46 -17.95 3.67
N ALA A 310 -1.60 -17.67 3.04
CA ALA A 310 -1.64 -17.63 1.58
C ALA A 310 -0.77 -16.48 1.04
N PRO A 311 0.02 -16.71 -0.02
CA PRO A 311 0.84 -15.65 -0.61
C PRO A 311 -0.03 -14.59 -1.31
N GLU A 312 0.52 -13.39 -1.46
CA GLU A 312 -0.16 -12.23 -2.03
C GLU A 312 0.66 -11.57 -3.16
N ILE A 313 -0.04 -10.99 -4.13
CA ILE A 313 0.55 -10.13 -5.17
C ILE A 313 0.21 -8.68 -4.84
N GLN A 314 1.23 -7.82 -4.77
CA GLN A 314 1.09 -6.39 -4.55
C GLN A 314 1.66 -5.59 -5.71
N ASN A 315 1.05 -4.43 -6.02
CA ASN A 315 1.48 -3.51 -7.07
C ASN A 315 1.59 -4.16 -8.47
N LEU A 316 0.62 -5.02 -8.83
CA LEU A 316 0.60 -5.66 -10.14
C LEU A 316 0.35 -4.64 -11.26
N ALA A 317 1.35 -4.47 -12.12
CA ALA A 317 1.29 -3.59 -13.28
C ALA A 317 2.08 -4.18 -14.44
N PHE A 318 1.80 -3.69 -15.66
CA PHE A 318 2.73 -3.93 -16.76
C PHE A 318 4.03 -3.17 -16.51
N ALA A 319 5.17 -3.83 -16.75
CA ALA A 319 6.49 -3.20 -16.61
C ALA A 319 6.69 -2.03 -17.59
N ARG A 320 5.95 -2.05 -18.71
CA ARG A 320 5.87 -1.03 -19.74
C ARG A 320 4.48 -1.05 -20.34
N VAL A 321 4.05 0.05 -20.94
CA VAL A 321 2.78 0.09 -21.69
C VAL A 321 2.80 -1.01 -22.77
N PRO A 322 1.77 -1.88 -22.84
CA PRO A 322 1.76 -2.99 -23.78
C PRO A 322 1.89 -2.52 -25.23
N ALA A 323 2.85 -3.08 -25.96
CA ALA A 323 3.11 -2.71 -27.34
C ALA A 323 3.40 -3.92 -28.23
N VAL A 324 3.12 -3.78 -29.53
CA VAL A 324 3.31 -4.86 -30.51
C VAL A 324 4.78 -5.24 -30.65
N GLY A 325 5.02 -6.56 -30.66
CA GLY A 325 6.32 -7.14 -30.96
C GLY A 325 7.30 -7.21 -29.77
N GLU A 326 6.89 -6.77 -28.58
CA GLU A 326 7.63 -6.96 -27.33
C GLU A 326 6.94 -7.99 -26.43
N GLU A 327 7.72 -8.87 -25.79
CA GLU A 327 7.19 -9.77 -24.76
C GLU A 327 6.81 -8.93 -23.53
N LEU A 328 5.55 -8.99 -23.13
CA LEU A 328 5.06 -8.24 -21.98
C LEU A 328 5.69 -8.82 -20.71
N SER A 329 6.08 -7.91 -19.83
CA SER A 329 6.55 -8.23 -18.49
C SER A 329 5.63 -7.57 -17.49
N LEU A 330 5.39 -8.25 -16.38
CA LEU A 330 4.64 -7.72 -15.25
C LEU A 330 5.63 -7.35 -14.15
N ASN A 331 5.41 -6.19 -13.54
CA ASN A 331 6.04 -5.81 -12.29
C ASN A 331 5.03 -6.06 -11.19
N TYR A 332 5.45 -6.78 -10.15
CA TYR A 332 4.71 -6.93 -8.92
C TYR A 332 5.67 -7.33 -7.81
N PHE A 333 5.22 -7.18 -6.57
CA PHE A 333 5.86 -7.78 -5.41
C PHE A 333 5.07 -9.03 -5.02
N PHE A 334 5.77 -10.15 -5.00
CA PHE A 334 5.30 -11.34 -4.31
C PHE A 334 5.58 -11.15 -2.83
N TYR A 335 4.53 -11.21 -2.02
CA TYR A 335 4.63 -11.15 -0.58
C TYR A 335 4.08 -12.44 0.00
N ASP A 336 4.88 -13.06 0.86
CA ASP A 336 4.48 -14.25 1.59
C ASP A 336 4.94 -14.04 3.03
N ARG A 337 4.00 -14.19 3.97
CA ARG A 337 4.25 -13.95 5.38
C ARG A 337 5.12 -15.04 6.00
N ASP A 338 5.18 -16.20 5.37
CA ASP A 338 6.01 -17.33 5.77
C ASP A 338 7.44 -17.18 5.23
N PHE A 339 7.73 -16.07 4.53
CA PHE A 339 9.00 -15.79 3.87
C PHE A 339 9.36 -16.84 2.80
N SER A 340 8.36 -17.59 2.35
CA SER A 340 8.47 -18.44 1.19
C SER A 340 8.77 -17.62 -0.05
N ASN A 341 9.68 -18.14 -0.89
CA ASN A 341 9.96 -17.51 -2.17
C ASN A 341 8.80 -17.77 -3.13
N GLU A 342 8.63 -16.88 -4.10
CA GLU A 342 7.68 -17.11 -5.18
C GLU A 342 8.01 -18.40 -5.94
N GLY A 343 6.99 -19.24 -6.10
CA GLY A 343 7.02 -20.45 -6.91
C GLY A 343 6.67 -20.17 -8.37
N SER A 344 5.75 -20.97 -8.91
CA SER A 344 5.28 -20.81 -10.30
C SER A 344 3.90 -20.15 -10.31
N SER A 345 3.86 -18.85 -9.99
CA SER A 345 2.64 -18.06 -10.08
C SER A 345 2.02 -18.14 -11.48
N GLU A 346 0.70 -18.30 -11.49
CA GLU A 346 -0.09 -18.48 -12.71
C GLU A 346 -0.35 -17.10 -13.33
N VAL A 347 -0.21 -16.98 -14.65
CA VAL A 347 -0.47 -15.72 -15.37
C VAL A 347 -1.46 -15.97 -16.48
N VAL A 348 -2.57 -15.23 -16.47
CA VAL A 348 -3.61 -15.26 -17.50
C VAL A 348 -3.68 -13.90 -18.16
N TRP A 349 -3.50 -13.85 -19.48
CA TRP A 349 -3.66 -12.62 -20.27
C TRP A 349 -5.04 -12.57 -20.88
N GLN A 350 -5.63 -11.39 -20.95
CA GLN A 350 -6.90 -11.16 -21.63
C GLN A 350 -6.72 -10.05 -22.66
N VAL A 351 -7.02 -10.33 -23.93
CA VAL A 351 -6.96 -9.37 -25.03
C VAL A 351 -8.33 -9.29 -25.71
N GLY A 352 -9.04 -8.18 -25.47
CA GLY A 352 -10.46 -8.06 -25.75
C GLY A 352 -11.26 -9.19 -25.07
N ASP A 353 -12.00 -9.97 -25.87
CA ASP A 353 -12.79 -11.10 -25.39
C ASP A 353 -12.03 -12.45 -25.35
N VAL A 354 -10.72 -12.44 -25.63
CA VAL A 354 -9.91 -13.67 -25.74
C VAL A 354 -8.96 -13.78 -24.56
N THR A 355 -8.98 -14.92 -23.88
CA THR A 355 -8.06 -15.24 -22.77
C THR A 355 -6.97 -16.22 -23.19
N PHE A 356 -5.78 -16.02 -22.65
CA PHE A 356 -4.58 -16.82 -22.89
C PHE A 356 -3.96 -17.21 -21.55
N ASP A 357 -4.01 -18.50 -21.22
CA ASP A 357 -3.37 -19.06 -20.03
C ASP A 357 -1.93 -19.45 -20.36
N GLN A 358 -1.04 -18.45 -20.34
CA GLN A 358 0.37 -18.59 -20.68
C GLN A 358 1.21 -17.63 -19.83
N ARG A 359 2.38 -18.07 -19.38
CA ARG A 359 3.28 -17.23 -18.56
C ARG A 359 3.79 -15.97 -19.28
N ARG A 360 3.83 -15.98 -20.61
CA ARG A 360 4.38 -14.91 -21.46
C ARG A 360 3.41 -14.61 -22.58
N TYR A 361 3.34 -13.36 -22.97
CA TYR A 361 2.54 -12.93 -24.10
C TYR A 361 3.26 -11.83 -24.89
N THR A 362 3.21 -11.92 -26.22
CA THR A 362 3.74 -10.91 -27.14
C THR A 362 2.60 -10.44 -28.04
N PRO A 363 2.12 -9.19 -27.91
CA PRO A 363 1.03 -8.70 -28.72
C PRO A 363 1.41 -8.68 -30.21
N ALA A 364 0.49 -9.11 -31.07
CA ALA A 364 0.64 -9.08 -32.51
C ALA A 364 0.07 -7.79 -33.12
N GLU A 365 0.34 -7.52 -34.40
CA GLU A 365 -0.22 -6.34 -35.08
C GLU A 365 -1.76 -6.31 -35.07
N ALA A 366 -2.39 -7.48 -35.05
CA ALA A 366 -3.85 -7.59 -34.94
C ALA A 366 -4.40 -7.13 -33.57
N ASP A 367 -3.53 -6.97 -32.57
CA ASP A 367 -3.91 -6.58 -31.23
C ASP A 367 -3.90 -5.06 -31.01
N ILE A 368 -3.37 -4.27 -31.95
CA ILE A 368 -3.31 -2.80 -31.86
C ILE A 368 -4.70 -2.23 -31.57
N GLY A 369 -4.78 -1.39 -30.53
CA GLY A 369 -6.01 -0.74 -30.09
C GLY A 369 -6.97 -1.64 -29.29
N ARG A 370 -6.71 -2.95 -29.20
CA ARG A 370 -7.46 -3.84 -28.31
C ARG A 370 -6.99 -3.63 -26.88
N LEU A 371 -7.92 -3.73 -25.93
CA LEU A 371 -7.63 -3.71 -24.51
C LEU A 371 -6.95 -5.02 -24.10
N ILE A 372 -5.88 -4.92 -23.32
CA ILE A 372 -5.17 -6.02 -22.71
C ILE A 372 -5.07 -5.84 -21.20
N SER A 373 -5.34 -6.91 -20.45
CA SER A 373 -5.07 -7.03 -19.01
C SER A 373 -4.35 -8.33 -18.71
N ALA A 374 -3.75 -8.43 -17.53
CA ALA A 374 -3.11 -9.63 -17.03
C ALA A 374 -3.55 -9.92 -15.60
N CYS A 375 -3.86 -11.17 -15.30
CA CYS A 375 -4.17 -11.64 -13.95
C CYS A 375 -3.07 -12.58 -13.49
N VAL A 376 -2.60 -12.37 -12.26
CA VAL A 376 -1.60 -13.20 -11.60
C VAL A 376 -2.23 -13.86 -10.38
N THR A 377 -2.13 -15.17 -10.29
CA THR A 377 -2.43 -15.92 -9.07
C THR A 377 -1.10 -16.26 -8.39
N PRO A 378 -0.79 -15.70 -7.20
CA PRO A 378 0.45 -16.00 -6.50
C PRO A 378 0.48 -17.48 -6.13
N VAL A 379 1.63 -18.09 -6.37
CA VAL A 379 1.92 -19.45 -5.91
C VAL A 379 3.26 -19.42 -5.21
N SER A 380 3.31 -19.77 -3.93
CA SER A 380 4.54 -19.91 -3.18
C SER A 380 5.30 -21.17 -3.63
N ALA A 381 6.62 -21.17 -3.47
CA ALA A 381 7.43 -22.33 -3.81
C ALA A 381 7.21 -23.49 -2.82
N LYS A 382 6.80 -23.18 -1.60
CA LYS A 382 6.56 -24.09 -0.47
C LYS A 382 5.54 -23.49 0.51
N GLY A 383 5.13 -24.25 1.51
CA GLY A 383 4.13 -23.85 2.51
C GLY A 383 2.70 -24.19 2.09
N THR A 384 1.81 -24.26 3.07
CA THR A 384 0.38 -24.43 2.83
C THR A 384 -0.41 -23.35 3.56
N PRO A 385 -1.31 -22.61 2.89
CA PRO A 385 -1.75 -22.78 1.51
C PRO A 385 -0.78 -22.18 0.48
N ALA A 386 -0.30 -23.01 -0.45
CA ALA A 386 0.67 -22.60 -1.47
C ALA A 386 0.13 -21.61 -2.52
N ARG A 387 -1.17 -21.35 -2.55
CA ARG A 387 -1.85 -20.58 -3.60
C ARG A 387 -2.72 -19.50 -2.98
N GLY A 388 -2.51 -18.26 -3.41
CA GLY A 388 -3.29 -17.12 -2.95
C GLY A 388 -4.37 -16.67 -3.92
N GLU A 389 -4.92 -15.49 -3.64
CA GLU A 389 -6.00 -14.89 -4.42
C GLU A 389 -5.49 -14.27 -5.72
N GLN A 390 -6.25 -14.41 -6.81
CA GLN A 390 -5.89 -13.84 -8.11
C GLN A 390 -6.07 -12.32 -8.10
N VAL A 391 -5.06 -11.60 -8.62
CA VAL A 391 -5.06 -10.15 -8.77
C VAL A 391 -4.86 -9.79 -10.24
N CYS A 392 -5.57 -8.80 -10.76
CA CYS A 392 -5.48 -8.39 -12.17
C CYS A 392 -4.98 -6.94 -12.32
N THR A 393 -4.25 -6.67 -13.41
CA THR A 393 -3.93 -5.31 -13.86
C THR A 393 -5.19 -4.61 -14.37
N ASP A 394 -5.14 -3.29 -14.46
CA ASP A 394 -6.03 -2.55 -15.35
C ASP A 394 -5.88 -2.98 -16.82
N SER A 395 -6.87 -2.61 -17.63
CA SER A 395 -6.86 -2.84 -19.07
C SER A 395 -6.21 -1.67 -19.82
N TYR A 396 -5.24 -1.95 -20.68
CA TYR A 396 -4.54 -0.97 -21.52
C TYR A 396 -4.75 -1.25 -23.00
N SER A 397 -4.84 -0.23 -23.85
CA SER A 397 -4.79 -0.46 -25.30
C SER A 397 -3.38 -0.87 -25.73
N VAL A 398 -3.26 -1.94 -26.52
CA VAL A 398 -1.98 -2.32 -27.13
C VAL A 398 -1.54 -1.24 -28.13
N LEU A 399 -0.36 -0.69 -27.91
CA LEU A 399 0.23 0.39 -28.71
C LEU A 399 1.20 -0.12 -29.79
N PRO A 400 1.50 0.67 -30.82
CA PRO A 400 2.71 0.47 -31.62
C PRO A 400 3.96 0.78 -30.77
N THR A 401 5.05 0.01 -30.92
CA THR A 401 6.29 0.21 -30.16
C THR A 401 6.96 1.56 -30.47
N ALA A 402 7.43 2.30 -29.45
CA ALA A 402 8.14 3.59 -29.61
C ALA A 402 9.46 3.46 -30.40
N GLU A 403 10.10 2.28 -30.39
CA GLU A 403 11.25 1.98 -31.26
C GLU A 403 10.88 1.91 -32.75
N ARG A 404 9.60 1.63 -33.08
CA ARG A 404 9.07 1.61 -34.46
C ARG A 404 8.39 2.92 -34.88
N TRP A 405 8.15 3.87 -33.97
CA TRP A 405 7.74 5.21 -34.37
C TRP A 405 8.83 5.80 -35.27
N ASP A 406 8.49 6.15 -36.50
CA ASP A 406 9.42 6.67 -37.49
C ASP A 406 9.67 8.18 -37.35
N GLY A 407 8.94 8.82 -36.42
CA GLY A 407 8.94 10.26 -36.23
C GLY A 407 7.78 10.97 -36.89
N LEU A 408 6.77 10.25 -37.42
CA LEU A 408 5.55 10.82 -38.00
C LEU A 408 4.30 10.34 -37.28
N GLY A 409 3.27 11.18 -37.27
CA GLY A 409 1.99 10.88 -36.61
C GLY A 409 2.10 10.78 -35.08
N PRO A 410 0.99 10.42 -34.41
CA PRO A 410 0.91 10.41 -32.95
C PRO A 410 1.54 9.14 -32.33
N VAL A 411 2.16 9.30 -31.16
CA VAL A 411 2.65 8.21 -30.31
C VAL A 411 2.61 8.62 -28.83
N THR A 412 2.40 7.66 -27.92
CA THR A 412 2.62 7.85 -26.48
C THR A 412 3.96 7.22 -26.10
N LEU A 413 4.83 8.01 -25.46
CA LEU A 413 6.20 7.66 -25.12
C LEU A 413 6.35 7.24 -23.66
N ILE A 414 5.66 7.92 -22.75
CA ILE A 414 5.66 7.66 -21.30
C ILE A 414 4.22 7.79 -20.81
N GLY A 415 3.84 6.97 -19.83
CA GLY A 415 2.57 7.09 -19.11
C GLY A 415 1.38 6.48 -19.86
N ARG A 416 0.20 6.88 -19.44
CA ARG A 416 -1.11 6.41 -19.91
C ARG A 416 -1.53 7.15 -21.19
N HIS A 417 -2.48 6.57 -21.92
CA HIS A 417 -3.10 7.17 -23.10
C HIS A 417 -4.54 7.64 -22.83
N ASP A 418 -5.14 7.22 -21.72
CA ASP A 418 -6.54 7.51 -21.37
C ASP A 418 -6.77 8.93 -20.84
N GLY A 419 -5.70 9.67 -20.57
CA GLY A 419 -5.74 11.05 -20.09
C GLY A 419 -5.87 11.20 -18.58
N GLU A 420 -5.74 10.11 -17.83
CA GLU A 420 -5.54 10.19 -16.38
C GLU A 420 -4.09 10.58 -16.09
N GLY A 421 -3.89 11.72 -15.42
CA GLY A 421 -2.56 12.31 -15.17
C GLY A 421 -2.40 13.69 -15.81
N VAL A 422 -1.17 14.01 -16.21
CA VAL A 422 -0.79 15.24 -16.92
C VAL A 422 -0.33 14.90 -18.32
N ASP A 423 -1.04 15.39 -19.33
CA ASP A 423 -0.74 15.07 -20.73
C ASP A 423 0.12 16.16 -21.39
N LEU A 424 1.39 15.84 -21.68
CA LEU A 424 2.30 16.66 -22.46
C LEU A 424 2.36 16.18 -23.91
N VAL A 425 2.01 17.05 -24.86
CA VAL A 425 2.14 16.77 -26.29
C VAL A 425 3.35 17.48 -26.89
N VAL A 426 4.31 16.69 -27.41
CA VAL A 426 5.51 17.17 -28.09
C VAL A 426 5.32 17.16 -29.61
N LEU A 427 5.44 18.33 -30.24
CA LEU A 427 5.23 18.52 -31.68
C LEU A 427 6.55 18.93 -32.36
N GLY A 428 6.73 18.53 -33.62
CA GLY A 428 7.89 18.92 -34.43
C GLY A 428 7.53 19.95 -35.49
N ASP A 429 8.33 21.01 -35.66
CA ASP A 429 8.22 21.91 -36.82
C ASP A 429 9.52 22.01 -37.62
N GLY A 430 9.40 22.22 -38.93
CA GLY A 430 10.56 22.39 -39.82
C GLY A 430 11.30 21.09 -40.13
N PHE A 431 10.69 19.93 -39.84
CA PHE A 431 11.20 18.62 -40.24
C PHE A 431 10.43 18.16 -41.48
N THR A 432 11.15 17.85 -42.56
CA THR A 432 10.55 17.19 -43.72
C THR A 432 10.30 15.71 -43.43
N GLU A 433 9.59 15.01 -44.31
CA GLU A 433 9.37 13.56 -44.21
C GLU A 433 10.71 12.78 -44.12
N GLU A 434 11.72 13.21 -44.89
CA GLU A 434 13.08 12.63 -44.85
C GLU A 434 13.80 12.88 -43.52
N GLU A 435 13.37 13.88 -42.73
CA GLU A 435 13.93 14.22 -41.42
C GLU A 435 13.09 13.67 -40.25
N ALA A 436 12.08 12.83 -40.49
CA ALA A 436 11.25 12.24 -39.42
C ALA A 436 12.09 11.55 -38.33
N ALA A 437 13.10 10.76 -38.73
CA ALA A 437 14.01 10.10 -37.80
C ALA A 437 14.81 11.10 -36.93
N LYS A 438 15.10 12.30 -37.44
CA LYS A 438 15.77 13.37 -36.69
C LYS A 438 14.83 13.96 -35.65
N PHE A 439 13.55 14.15 -36.00
CA PHE A 439 12.54 14.59 -35.02
C PHE A 439 12.37 13.54 -33.91
N LYS A 440 12.22 12.25 -34.27
CA LYS A 440 12.19 11.15 -33.30
C LYS A 440 13.33 11.24 -32.30
N GLN A 441 14.57 11.32 -32.79
CA GLN A 441 15.75 11.40 -31.92
C GLN A 441 15.72 12.65 -31.04
N THR A 442 15.22 13.78 -31.54
CA THR A 442 15.07 15.01 -30.76
C THR A 442 14.11 14.81 -29.59
N VAL A 443 12.97 14.15 -29.83
CA VAL A 443 11.99 13.87 -28.78
C VAL A 443 12.55 12.90 -27.74
N LEU A 444 13.27 11.85 -28.16
CA LEU A 444 13.92 10.93 -27.23
C LEU A 444 14.96 11.65 -26.36
N ASN A 445 15.75 12.55 -26.94
CA ASN A 445 16.69 13.38 -26.18
C ASN A 445 15.98 14.33 -25.22
N PHE A 446 14.80 14.85 -25.58
CA PHE A 446 13.97 15.65 -24.68
C PHE A 446 13.53 14.83 -23.48
N VAL A 447 12.98 13.64 -23.72
CA VAL A 447 12.53 12.73 -22.67
C VAL A 447 13.69 12.39 -21.73
N GLU A 448 14.84 11.96 -22.26
CA GLU A 448 16.03 11.69 -21.45
C GLU A 448 16.44 12.91 -20.62
N LYS A 449 16.42 14.11 -21.24
CA LYS A 449 16.77 15.33 -20.54
C LYS A 449 15.77 15.66 -19.42
N TYR A 450 14.47 15.52 -19.67
CA TYR A 450 13.41 15.76 -18.69
C TYR A 450 13.60 14.87 -17.45
N LEU A 451 13.84 13.57 -17.66
CA LEU A 451 14.08 12.60 -16.60
C LEU A 451 15.35 12.86 -15.79
N SER A 452 16.32 13.59 -16.36
CA SER A 452 17.55 13.94 -15.65
C SER A 452 17.37 15.00 -14.55
N PHE A 453 16.24 15.73 -14.53
CA PHE A 453 15.95 16.72 -13.49
C PHE A 453 15.20 16.09 -12.33
N HIS A 454 15.95 15.51 -11.38
CA HIS A 454 15.38 14.81 -10.23
C HIS A 454 14.31 15.62 -9.47
N GLU A 455 14.45 16.95 -9.38
CA GLU A 455 13.54 17.80 -8.61
C GLU A 455 12.15 17.98 -9.24
N ILE A 456 11.98 17.60 -10.50
CA ILE A 456 10.68 17.59 -11.18
C ILE A 456 10.29 16.18 -11.66
N ALA A 457 11.27 15.30 -11.86
CA ALA A 457 11.06 13.90 -12.20
C ALA A 457 10.56 13.06 -11.00
N ILE A 458 10.67 13.57 -9.77
CA ILE A 458 10.10 12.91 -8.59
C ILE A 458 8.59 12.66 -8.71
N HIS A 459 7.88 13.52 -9.45
CA HIS A 459 6.45 13.36 -9.77
C HIS A 459 6.22 12.80 -11.18
N GLN A 460 7.19 12.09 -11.78
CA GLN A 460 7.09 11.58 -13.16
C GLN A 460 5.90 10.65 -13.37
N SER A 461 5.50 9.84 -12.38
CA SER A 461 4.41 8.87 -12.57
C SER A 461 3.06 9.52 -12.87
N ALA A 462 2.90 10.82 -12.58
CA ALA A 462 1.73 11.59 -12.99
C ALA A 462 1.74 12.02 -14.46
N TRP A 463 2.84 11.84 -15.20
CA TRP A 463 2.99 12.39 -16.55
C TRP A 463 2.75 11.35 -17.64
N ASN A 464 1.96 11.77 -18.62
CA ASN A 464 1.78 11.14 -19.91
C ASN A 464 2.52 12.02 -20.95
N ILE A 465 3.54 11.47 -21.62
CA ILE A 465 4.29 12.20 -22.65
C ILE A 465 3.96 11.60 -24.01
N HIS A 466 3.34 12.41 -24.86
CA HIS A 466 2.99 12.08 -26.22
C HIS A 466 3.84 12.86 -27.21
N ALA A 467 3.95 12.36 -28.43
CA ALA A 467 4.54 13.10 -29.53
C ALA A 467 3.69 13.00 -30.79
N VAL A 468 3.68 14.06 -31.60
CA VAL A 468 3.08 14.06 -32.95
C VAL A 468 4.08 14.62 -33.95
N GLY A 469 4.50 13.79 -34.89
CA GLY A 469 5.35 14.21 -36.00
C GLY A 469 4.52 14.70 -37.18
N VAL A 470 4.64 15.99 -37.51
CA VAL A 470 4.02 16.57 -38.71
C VAL A 470 5.08 16.84 -39.77
N VAL A 471 4.68 16.78 -41.04
CA VAL A 471 5.58 17.01 -42.18
C VAL A 471 5.56 18.49 -42.57
N SER A 472 6.71 19.16 -42.48
CA SER A 472 6.91 20.49 -43.06
C SER A 472 7.35 20.38 -44.53
N ASN A 473 6.89 21.32 -45.36
CA ASN A 473 7.27 21.36 -46.78
C ASN A 473 8.75 21.70 -46.97
N GLU A 474 9.32 22.52 -46.07
CA GLU A 474 10.74 22.84 -46.07
C GLU A 474 11.42 22.49 -44.74
N SER A 475 12.69 22.08 -44.84
CA SER A 475 13.57 21.92 -43.69
C SER A 475 14.02 23.28 -43.14
N GLY A 476 14.03 23.40 -41.81
CA GLY A 476 14.45 24.60 -41.11
C GLY A 476 13.28 25.43 -40.58
N VAL A 477 13.56 26.69 -40.26
CA VAL A 477 12.56 27.67 -39.81
C VAL A 477 12.79 28.99 -40.52
N THR A 478 11.78 29.84 -40.58
CA THR A 478 11.92 31.21 -41.11
C THR A 478 12.95 31.99 -40.27
N ASP A 479 13.94 32.64 -40.87
CA ASP A 479 14.94 33.49 -40.20
C ASP A 479 14.79 34.96 -40.63
N ARG A 480 14.09 35.74 -39.79
CA ARG A 480 13.90 37.20 -39.96
C ARG A 480 14.98 38.02 -39.24
N SER A 481 15.99 37.38 -38.66
CA SER A 481 17.12 38.08 -38.02
C SER A 481 18.23 38.47 -38.99
N VAL A 482 18.08 38.16 -40.27
CA VAL A 482 19.03 38.43 -41.35
C VAL A 482 18.36 39.23 -42.46
N GLU A 483 19.14 39.95 -43.26
CA GLU A 483 18.64 40.78 -44.37
C GLU A 483 19.27 40.35 -45.72
N PRO A 484 18.48 39.95 -46.72
CA PRO A 484 17.02 39.77 -46.66
C PRO A 484 16.63 38.58 -45.78
N ALA A 485 15.42 38.61 -45.22
CA ALA A 485 14.86 37.51 -44.45
C ALA A 485 14.82 36.21 -45.27
N ILE A 486 15.07 35.07 -44.61
CA ILE A 486 14.98 33.74 -45.21
C ILE A 486 13.65 33.14 -44.76
N GLU A 487 12.63 33.18 -45.62
CA GLU A 487 11.32 32.58 -45.33
C GLU A 487 11.33 31.07 -45.62
N LYS A 488 10.56 30.31 -44.83
CA LYS A 488 10.41 28.86 -44.92
C LYS A 488 8.94 28.46 -44.75
N ASP A 489 8.49 27.56 -45.60
CA ASP A 489 7.16 26.94 -45.52
C ASP A 489 7.18 25.74 -44.54
N THR A 490 6.86 26.00 -43.28
CA THR A 490 6.81 25.00 -42.20
C THR A 490 5.39 24.83 -41.67
N TYR A 491 5.10 23.66 -41.11
CA TYR A 491 3.74 23.27 -40.71
C TYR A 491 3.15 24.23 -39.66
N PHE A 492 3.94 24.63 -38.67
CA PHE A 492 3.52 25.55 -37.61
C PHE A 492 4.02 26.99 -37.82
N GLU A 493 4.42 27.36 -39.05
CA GLU A 493 4.88 28.71 -39.40
C GLU A 493 5.99 29.24 -38.46
N SER A 494 6.88 28.35 -38.01
CA SER A 494 7.89 28.71 -37.02
C SER A 494 8.94 29.67 -37.57
N CYS A 495 9.42 30.53 -36.67
CA CYS A 495 10.23 31.65 -37.04
C CYS A 495 11.19 32.08 -35.93
N LYS A 496 12.37 32.51 -36.36
CA LYS A 496 13.38 33.19 -35.56
C LYS A 496 13.40 34.68 -35.87
N GLY A 497 13.46 35.51 -34.84
CA GLY A 497 13.44 36.97 -35.00
C GLY A 497 12.06 37.52 -35.39
N CYS A 498 10.99 36.76 -35.13
CA CYS A 498 9.61 37.20 -35.33
C CYS A 498 9.12 38.23 -34.29
N SER A 499 9.93 38.49 -33.26
CA SER A 499 9.75 39.61 -32.34
C SER A 499 11.03 40.45 -32.30
N SER A 500 10.97 41.60 -31.61
CA SER A 500 12.11 42.51 -31.50
C SER A 500 13.34 41.93 -30.78
N ALA A 501 13.27 40.71 -30.24
CA ALA A 501 14.40 40.02 -29.61
C ALA A 501 14.98 38.92 -30.53
N SER A 502 16.27 39.02 -30.84
CA SER A 502 16.96 38.18 -31.84
C SER A 502 17.13 36.69 -31.46
N ARG A 503 16.83 36.32 -30.21
CA ARG A 503 16.95 34.97 -29.63
C ARG A 503 15.62 34.22 -29.52
N VAL A 504 14.50 34.90 -29.82
CA VAL A 504 13.17 34.30 -29.75
C VAL A 504 12.94 33.41 -30.95
N VAL A 505 12.56 32.17 -30.68
CA VAL A 505 12.10 31.20 -31.66
C VAL A 505 10.71 30.78 -31.28
N SER A 506 9.74 31.02 -32.16
CA SER A 506 8.31 30.82 -31.89
C SER A 506 7.65 29.97 -32.98
N ALA A 507 6.61 29.24 -32.61
CA ALA A 507 5.70 28.56 -33.52
C ALA A 507 4.27 29.11 -33.38
N ASN A 508 3.41 28.87 -34.37
CA ASN A 508 2.01 29.24 -34.33
C ASN A 508 1.26 28.36 -33.32
N GLY A 509 1.08 28.87 -32.11
CA GLY A 509 0.44 28.15 -31.01
C GLY A 509 -1.02 27.77 -31.25
N THR A 510 -1.73 28.44 -32.16
CA THR A 510 -3.13 28.09 -32.49
C THR A 510 -3.18 26.80 -33.30
N ILE A 511 -2.32 26.68 -34.31
CA ILE A 511 -2.23 25.48 -35.15
C ILE A 511 -1.69 24.32 -34.31
N ALA A 512 -0.64 24.55 -33.52
CA ALA A 512 -0.05 23.54 -32.64
C ALA A 512 -1.07 22.95 -31.65
N LYS A 513 -1.86 23.79 -30.98
CA LYS A 513 -2.94 23.32 -30.10
C LYS A 513 -4.06 22.58 -30.85
N GLY A 514 -4.33 22.96 -32.08
CA GLY A 514 -5.27 22.25 -32.95
C GLY A 514 -4.82 20.80 -33.18
N VAL A 515 -3.55 20.61 -33.55
CA VAL A 515 -2.96 19.27 -33.76
C VAL A 515 -2.91 18.47 -32.46
N ALA A 516 -2.51 19.10 -31.34
CA ALA A 516 -2.54 18.44 -30.04
C ALA A 516 -3.95 17.97 -29.68
N ALA A 517 -4.97 18.84 -29.84
CA ALA A 517 -6.36 18.50 -29.56
C ALA A 517 -6.93 17.41 -30.48
N GLU A 518 -6.45 17.33 -31.73
CA GLU A 518 -6.89 16.33 -32.70
C GLU A 518 -6.48 14.91 -32.29
N HIS A 519 -5.26 14.75 -31.76
CA HIS A 519 -4.71 13.44 -31.42
C HIS A 519 -4.79 13.08 -29.94
N PHE A 520 -4.69 14.08 -29.07
CA PHE A 520 -4.68 13.95 -27.61
C PHE A 520 -5.56 15.06 -27.00
N PRO A 521 -6.90 14.97 -27.14
CA PRO A 521 -7.83 16.03 -26.74
C PRO A 521 -7.74 16.42 -25.25
N GLN A 522 -7.19 15.54 -24.43
CA GLN A 522 -6.97 15.74 -22.99
C GLN A 522 -5.72 16.57 -22.63
N TYR A 523 -4.93 17.04 -23.61
CA TYR A 523 -3.62 17.66 -23.33
C TYR A 523 -3.68 18.79 -22.30
N ASP A 524 -2.69 18.83 -21.41
CA ASP A 524 -2.47 19.91 -20.44
C ASP A 524 -1.38 20.88 -20.87
N ALA A 525 -0.38 20.38 -21.60
CA ALA A 525 0.76 21.14 -22.06
C ALA A 525 1.16 20.79 -23.49
N VAL A 526 1.67 21.78 -24.23
CA VAL A 526 2.17 21.59 -25.60
C VAL A 526 3.58 22.16 -25.69
N LEU A 527 4.50 21.34 -26.20
CA LEU A 527 5.87 21.71 -26.52
C LEU A 527 6.11 21.56 -28.02
N VAL A 528 6.55 22.62 -28.68
CA VAL A 528 6.98 22.58 -30.08
C VAL A 528 8.51 22.60 -30.15
N LEU A 529 9.09 21.54 -30.70
CA LEU A 529 10.51 21.43 -31.00
C LEU A 529 10.73 21.79 -32.46
N VAL A 530 11.50 22.86 -32.72
CA VAL A 530 11.70 23.36 -34.09
C VAL A 530 13.08 23.00 -34.62
N ASN A 531 13.14 22.57 -35.88
CA ASN A 531 14.36 22.18 -36.57
C ASN A 531 15.25 23.38 -36.90
N SER A 532 16.04 23.85 -35.93
CA SER A 532 16.98 24.95 -36.11
C SER A 532 18.26 24.71 -35.32
N THR A 533 19.39 25.13 -35.89
CA THR A 533 20.72 24.98 -35.26
C THR A 533 21.07 26.13 -34.32
N LYS A 534 20.25 27.19 -34.25
CA LYS A 534 20.49 28.35 -33.40
C LYS A 534 19.76 28.19 -32.06
N TYR A 535 20.45 28.49 -30.98
CA TYR A 535 19.87 28.52 -29.63
C TYR A 535 18.73 29.53 -29.52
N GLY A 536 17.60 29.11 -28.98
CA GLY A 536 16.45 29.96 -28.70
C GLY A 536 15.20 29.18 -28.30
N GLY A 537 14.29 29.89 -27.64
CA GLY A 537 12.99 29.41 -27.21
C GLY A 537 12.08 30.57 -26.84
N VAL A 538 10.80 30.26 -26.63
CA VAL A 538 9.82 31.15 -26.02
C VAL A 538 8.67 30.34 -25.45
N ALA A 539 8.15 30.79 -24.33
CA ALA A 539 6.89 30.35 -23.80
C ALA A 539 5.83 31.43 -23.97
N GLY A 540 4.70 31.03 -24.55
CA GLY A 540 3.50 31.85 -24.68
C GLY A 540 2.28 30.96 -24.57
N GLY A 541 1.41 30.98 -25.59
CA GLY A 541 0.30 30.03 -25.67
C GLY A 541 0.75 28.55 -25.68
N VAL A 542 1.96 28.26 -26.16
CA VAL A 542 2.64 26.96 -26.14
C VAL A 542 4.12 27.18 -25.79
N ALA A 543 4.82 26.15 -25.28
CA ALA A 543 6.27 26.19 -25.16
C ALA A 543 6.89 25.94 -26.54
N THR A 544 7.92 26.69 -26.92
CA THR A 544 8.66 26.46 -28.17
C THR A 544 10.15 26.50 -27.90
N SER A 545 10.89 25.50 -28.38
CA SER A 545 12.35 25.46 -28.26
C SER A 545 12.99 24.89 -29.51
N THR A 546 14.23 25.27 -29.77
CA THR A 546 15.04 24.68 -30.84
C THR A 546 15.45 23.23 -30.50
N ALA A 547 15.46 22.39 -31.53
CA ALA A 547 15.73 20.96 -31.49
C ALA A 547 17.23 20.58 -31.40
N THR A 548 18.06 21.38 -30.72
CA THR A 548 19.49 21.07 -30.54
C THR A 548 19.76 20.45 -29.17
N PRO A 549 20.73 19.53 -29.03
CA PRO A 549 21.11 18.97 -27.72
C PRO A 549 21.51 20.04 -26.69
N THR A 550 22.08 21.16 -27.14
CA THR A 550 22.44 22.30 -26.27
C THR A 550 21.25 23.13 -25.83
N SER A 551 20.15 23.10 -26.58
CA SER A 551 18.92 23.87 -26.30
C SER A 551 17.80 23.00 -25.75
N ILE A 552 18.00 21.69 -25.62
CA ILE A 552 16.99 20.80 -25.07
C ILE A 552 16.67 21.13 -23.60
N GLY A 553 17.63 21.67 -22.85
CA GLY A 553 17.36 22.26 -21.54
C GLY A 553 16.47 23.51 -21.59
N VAL A 554 16.50 24.29 -22.68
CA VAL A 554 15.62 25.44 -22.89
C VAL A 554 14.17 24.99 -22.97
N SER A 555 13.88 23.85 -23.59
CA SER A 555 12.50 23.33 -23.63
C SER A 555 11.87 23.16 -22.24
N ILE A 556 12.67 22.75 -21.25
CA ILE A 556 12.22 22.60 -19.86
C ILE A 556 12.05 23.95 -19.17
N HIS A 557 12.92 24.93 -19.48
CA HIS A 557 12.74 26.33 -19.05
C HIS A 557 11.44 26.93 -19.60
N GLU A 558 11.15 26.73 -20.88
CA GLU A 558 9.90 27.22 -21.50
C GLU A 558 8.66 26.51 -20.93
N LEU A 559 8.76 25.22 -20.61
CA LEU A 559 7.72 24.52 -19.84
C LEU A 559 7.57 25.09 -18.43
N GLY A 560 8.64 25.57 -17.80
CA GLY A 560 8.60 26.29 -16.53
C GLY A 560 7.65 27.48 -16.58
N HIS A 561 7.60 28.20 -17.71
CA HIS A 561 6.63 29.26 -17.95
C HIS A 561 5.24 28.73 -18.34
N SER A 562 5.15 27.92 -19.40
CA SER A 562 3.85 27.56 -20.00
C SER A 562 3.03 26.59 -19.16
N PHE A 563 3.71 25.71 -18.42
CA PHE A 563 3.10 24.76 -17.50
C PHE A 563 3.23 25.28 -16.07
N GLY A 564 4.46 25.43 -15.57
CA GLY A 564 4.75 25.74 -14.15
C GLY A 564 4.36 27.16 -13.70
N GLY A 565 4.03 28.07 -14.62
CA GLY A 565 3.65 29.44 -14.28
C GLY A 565 4.79 30.24 -13.62
N LEU A 566 6.04 29.84 -13.84
CA LEU A 566 7.23 30.52 -13.34
C LEU A 566 7.57 31.72 -14.20
N ALA A 567 8.32 32.67 -13.64
CA ALA A 567 8.86 33.79 -14.39
C ALA A 567 10.38 33.67 -14.56
N ASP A 568 10.91 34.46 -15.48
CA ASP A 568 12.35 34.58 -15.67
C ASP A 568 13.02 35.19 -14.42
N GLU A 569 14.09 34.55 -13.96
CA GLU A 569 14.89 34.96 -12.81
C GLU A 569 16.15 35.73 -13.21
N TYR A 570 16.48 35.80 -14.50
CA TYR A 570 17.61 36.62 -14.96
C TYR A 570 17.29 38.12 -14.92
N GLY A 571 18.35 38.91 -14.66
CA GLY A 571 18.29 40.37 -14.64
C GLY A 571 18.19 41.00 -16.03
N GLY A 572 18.25 42.32 -16.08
CA GLY A 572 18.14 43.08 -17.32
C GLY A 572 18.00 44.59 -17.08
N SER A 573 17.66 45.31 -18.14
CA SER A 573 17.59 46.78 -18.18
C SER A 573 16.18 47.37 -18.04
N SER A 574 15.19 46.57 -17.67
CA SER A 574 13.81 47.05 -17.54
C SER A 574 13.63 47.96 -16.32
N GLU A 575 12.67 48.89 -16.39
CA GLU A 575 12.32 49.80 -15.28
C GLU A 575 11.79 49.03 -14.05
N PRO A 576 12.02 49.51 -12.81
CA PRO A 576 11.55 48.86 -11.58
C PRO A 576 10.05 48.58 -11.58
N ARG A 577 9.65 47.44 -11.00
CA ARG A 577 8.24 47.02 -10.94
C ARG A 577 7.55 47.66 -9.74
N THR A 578 6.34 48.16 -9.93
CA THR A 578 5.54 48.82 -8.87
C THR A 578 4.41 47.94 -8.32
N THR A 579 4.15 46.80 -8.96
CA THR A 579 3.12 45.84 -8.57
C THR A 579 3.80 44.50 -8.28
N GLU A 580 3.28 43.73 -7.33
CA GLU A 580 3.76 42.38 -7.01
C GLU A 580 3.47 41.40 -8.16
N PRO A 581 4.45 40.59 -8.62
CA PRO A 581 4.20 39.54 -9.62
C PRO A 581 3.28 38.45 -9.09
N GLY A 582 2.54 37.76 -9.97
CA GLY A 582 1.76 36.58 -9.57
C GLY A 582 2.62 35.32 -9.42
N ASN A 583 3.75 35.24 -10.12
CA ASN A 583 4.62 34.07 -10.15
C ASN A 583 5.26 33.80 -8.78
N ALA A 584 5.44 32.52 -8.45
CA ALA A 584 5.97 32.10 -7.15
C ALA A 584 7.44 32.50 -6.94
N ASN A 585 8.23 32.53 -8.00
CA ASN A 585 9.69 32.63 -7.96
C ASN A 585 10.28 34.03 -8.16
N ILE A 586 9.45 35.07 -8.13
CA ILE A 586 9.88 36.47 -8.19
C ILE A 586 9.00 37.36 -7.32
N THR A 587 9.58 38.42 -6.76
CA THR A 587 8.85 39.34 -5.87
C THR A 587 9.42 40.75 -5.88
N ILE A 588 8.62 41.77 -5.54
CA ILE A 588 9.13 43.09 -5.15
C ILE A 588 9.18 43.26 -3.62
N ASN A 589 8.69 42.27 -2.86
CA ASN A 589 8.79 42.23 -1.42
C ASN A 589 10.18 41.74 -0.98
N ASN A 590 10.95 42.62 -0.34
CA ASN A 590 12.29 42.33 0.16
C ASN A 590 12.34 42.05 1.67
N ASP A 591 11.19 41.86 2.31
CA ASP A 591 11.10 41.45 3.69
C ASP A 591 11.15 39.93 3.82
N LEU A 592 12.16 39.45 4.54
CA LEU A 592 12.43 38.03 4.74
C LEU A 592 11.34 37.33 5.54
N GLU A 593 10.52 38.05 6.32
CA GLU A 593 9.41 37.47 7.08
C GLU A 593 8.13 37.30 6.26
N THR A 594 7.97 38.07 5.18
CA THR A 594 6.73 38.12 4.40
C THR A 594 6.91 37.75 2.93
N VAL A 595 8.14 37.43 2.51
CA VAL A 595 8.44 36.94 1.16
C VAL A 595 7.65 35.66 0.84
N LYS A 596 7.27 35.48 -0.42
CA LYS A 596 6.45 34.36 -0.90
C LYS A 596 6.95 32.98 -0.47
N TRP A 597 8.27 32.78 -0.49
CA TRP A 597 8.95 31.52 -0.15
C TRP A 597 9.51 31.50 1.28
N ARG A 598 8.89 32.24 2.20
CA ARG A 598 9.29 32.32 3.61
C ARG A 598 9.47 30.95 4.27
N HIS A 599 8.63 29.98 3.91
CA HIS A 599 8.63 28.62 4.45
C HIS A 599 9.86 27.80 4.04
N TRP A 600 10.58 28.22 3.00
CA TRP A 600 11.87 27.64 2.59
C TRP A 600 13.09 28.34 3.21
N LEU A 601 12.89 29.46 3.92
CA LEU A 601 14.00 30.16 4.55
C LEU A 601 14.38 29.51 5.88
N GLU A 602 15.63 29.11 5.98
CA GLU A 602 16.26 28.71 7.25
C GLU A 602 16.26 29.87 8.26
N PRO A 603 16.19 29.60 9.58
CA PRO A 603 16.27 30.64 10.61
C PRO A 603 17.52 31.53 10.53
N THR A 604 18.57 31.06 9.85
CA THR A 604 19.82 31.80 9.59
C THR A 604 20.01 32.18 8.12
N ALA A 605 18.96 32.18 7.29
CA ALA A 605 19.05 32.36 5.83
C ALA A 605 19.78 33.64 5.39
N HIS A 606 19.86 34.65 6.26
CA HIS A 606 20.63 35.89 6.01
C HIS A 606 22.16 35.69 6.04
N LEU A 607 22.65 34.51 6.47
CA LEU A 607 24.06 34.25 6.76
C LEU A 607 24.71 33.18 5.85
N THR A 608 23.93 32.53 4.99
CA THR A 608 24.43 31.44 4.13
C THR A 608 24.13 31.72 2.66
N GLU A 609 25.01 32.48 2.00
CA GLU A 609 25.05 32.54 0.54
C GLU A 609 25.62 31.22 -0.01
N GLY A 610 24.99 30.68 -1.06
CA GLY A 610 25.44 29.45 -1.69
C GLY A 610 24.51 28.99 -2.81
N GLU A 611 25.03 28.17 -3.73
CA GLU A 611 24.23 27.56 -4.79
C GLU A 611 23.12 26.68 -4.18
N GLY A 612 21.90 26.80 -4.72
CA GLY A 612 20.72 26.11 -4.21
C GLY A 612 20.19 26.55 -2.84
N LYS A 613 20.82 27.53 -2.19
CA LYS A 613 20.32 28.09 -0.92
C LYS A 613 19.24 29.13 -1.19
N VAL A 614 18.06 28.91 -0.60
CA VAL A 614 16.92 29.82 -0.70
C VAL A 614 17.19 31.09 0.13
N GLY A 615 17.01 32.25 -0.48
CA GLY A 615 17.29 33.57 0.08
C GLY A 615 16.55 34.67 -0.67
N LEU A 616 17.05 35.90 -0.57
CA LEU A 616 16.56 37.06 -1.31
C LEU A 616 17.70 37.60 -2.18
N TYR A 617 17.78 37.14 -3.42
CA TYR A 617 18.81 37.58 -4.36
C TYR A 617 18.23 38.66 -5.26
N GLU A 618 18.79 39.86 -5.21
CA GLU A 618 18.32 40.96 -6.06
C GLU A 618 18.67 40.70 -7.53
N GLY A 619 17.75 41.05 -8.42
CA GLY A 619 17.80 40.81 -9.85
C GLY A 619 16.84 39.68 -10.26
N GLY A 620 16.01 39.96 -11.26
CA GLY A 620 15.04 39.01 -11.78
C GLY A 620 13.98 39.70 -12.64
N ASN A 621 13.25 38.93 -13.43
CA ASN A 621 12.23 39.41 -14.35
C ASN A 621 12.74 40.58 -15.21
N TYR A 622 13.93 40.41 -15.82
CA TYR A 622 14.59 41.38 -16.70
C TYR A 622 15.02 42.70 -16.03
N ARG A 623 15.21 42.70 -14.71
CA ARG A 623 15.60 43.88 -13.92
C ARG A 623 16.80 43.56 -13.05
N ASN A 624 17.75 44.48 -12.97
CA ASN A 624 18.93 44.33 -12.10
C ASN A 624 18.70 44.78 -10.66
N SER A 625 17.62 45.50 -10.37
CA SER A 625 17.31 46.02 -9.03
C SER A 625 15.80 46.12 -8.79
N GLY A 626 15.37 46.04 -7.54
CA GLY A 626 13.98 46.18 -7.12
C GLY A 626 13.08 44.97 -7.40
N VAL A 627 13.65 43.83 -7.81
CA VAL A 627 12.99 42.52 -7.91
C VAL A 627 13.94 41.48 -7.33
N TRP A 628 13.40 40.54 -6.54
CA TRP A 628 14.16 39.47 -5.90
C TRP A 628 13.73 38.10 -6.42
N ARG A 629 14.68 37.17 -6.45
CA ARG A 629 14.53 35.76 -6.80
C ARG A 629 14.99 34.87 -5.63
N PRO A 630 14.53 33.61 -5.56
CA PRO A 630 14.76 32.74 -4.41
C PRO A 630 16.18 32.16 -4.34
N THR A 631 16.86 31.94 -5.46
CA THR A 631 18.21 31.36 -5.49
C THR A 631 19.15 32.18 -6.36
N ILE A 632 20.47 32.07 -6.12
CA ILE A 632 21.45 32.83 -6.90
C ILE A 632 21.37 32.53 -8.40
N ASN A 633 21.10 31.27 -8.74
CA ASN A 633 20.89 30.75 -10.09
C ASN A 633 19.82 29.64 -10.03
N SER A 634 19.23 29.30 -11.18
CA SER A 634 18.25 28.22 -11.37
C SER A 634 18.06 27.95 -12.86
N GLN A 635 17.27 26.94 -13.22
CA GLN A 635 16.81 26.74 -14.60
C GLN A 635 16.07 27.96 -15.15
N MET A 636 15.39 28.74 -14.30
CA MET A 636 14.66 29.96 -14.68
C MET A 636 15.57 31.20 -14.79
N ASN A 637 16.83 31.11 -14.38
CA ASN A 637 17.82 32.19 -14.52
C ASN A 637 18.78 31.93 -15.69
N SER A 638 19.38 30.74 -15.73
CA SER A 638 20.24 30.30 -16.82
C SER A 638 19.82 28.89 -17.24
N ALA A 639 19.01 28.79 -18.29
CA ALA A 639 18.55 27.50 -18.81
C ALA A 639 19.72 26.58 -19.23
N GLY A 640 19.44 25.27 -19.29
CA GLY A 640 20.41 24.26 -19.68
C GLY A 640 20.30 23.03 -18.81
N SER A 641 21.30 22.80 -17.95
CA SER A 641 21.32 21.71 -16.96
C SER A 641 21.26 22.23 -15.53
N ASN A 642 20.88 23.48 -15.32
CA ASN A 642 20.80 24.04 -13.98
C ASN A 642 19.54 23.52 -13.28
N PRO A 643 19.64 23.12 -12.01
CA PRO A 643 18.48 22.65 -11.24
C PRO A 643 17.38 23.71 -11.10
N PHE A 644 16.14 23.27 -10.88
CA PHE A 644 15.00 24.16 -10.59
C PHE A 644 15.15 24.80 -9.20
N HIS A 645 15.66 24.02 -8.24
CA HIS A 645 15.68 24.34 -6.82
C HIS A 645 14.29 24.51 -6.19
N ALA A 646 14.27 24.47 -4.85
CA ALA A 646 13.08 24.26 -4.03
C ALA A 646 11.84 25.08 -4.44
N VAL A 647 11.97 26.41 -4.61
CA VAL A 647 10.83 27.28 -4.91
C VAL A 647 10.22 27.03 -6.29
N ASN A 648 11.06 26.75 -7.30
CA ASN A 648 10.56 26.46 -8.64
C ASN A 648 10.00 25.03 -8.72
N SER A 649 10.64 24.08 -8.03
CA SER A 649 10.19 22.69 -7.94
C SER A 649 8.86 22.55 -7.20
N GLU A 650 8.65 23.29 -6.10
CA GLU A 650 7.37 23.34 -5.38
C GLU A 650 6.25 23.84 -6.28
N ALA A 651 6.47 24.96 -6.98
CA ALA A 651 5.48 25.49 -7.92
C ALA A 651 5.18 24.54 -9.09
N TRP A 652 6.20 23.82 -9.58
CA TRP A 652 6.02 22.78 -10.59
C TRP A 652 5.19 21.61 -10.06
N ALA A 653 5.52 21.08 -8.88
CA ALA A 653 4.83 19.96 -8.26
C ALA A 653 3.36 20.29 -7.96
N LEU A 654 3.09 21.48 -7.40
CA LEU A 654 1.71 21.97 -7.21
C LEU A 654 0.95 22.05 -8.54
N ARG A 655 1.63 22.44 -9.63
CA ARG A 655 1.01 22.44 -10.95
C ARG A 655 0.68 21.04 -11.44
N VAL A 656 1.57 20.06 -11.24
CA VAL A 656 1.32 18.64 -11.54
C VAL A 656 0.07 18.17 -10.81
N TYR A 657 0.00 18.36 -9.50
CA TYR A 657 -1.16 17.97 -8.70
C TYR A 657 -2.45 18.70 -9.08
N SER A 658 -2.37 19.98 -9.48
CA SER A 658 -3.55 20.73 -9.96
C SER A 658 -4.17 20.13 -11.23
N LYS A 659 -3.43 19.29 -11.95
CA LYS A 659 -3.86 18.62 -13.18
C LYS A 659 -4.19 17.16 -12.96
N ALA A 660 -3.22 16.38 -12.47
CA ALA A 660 -3.38 14.94 -12.29
C ALA A 660 -4.29 14.56 -11.11
N LYS A 661 -4.43 15.46 -10.11
CA LYS A 661 -5.00 15.19 -8.79
C LYS A 661 -4.21 14.12 -8.01
N PRO A 662 -4.34 14.05 -6.67
CA PRO A 662 -3.57 13.08 -5.87
C PRO A 662 -3.95 11.61 -6.05
N VAL A 663 -5.12 11.31 -6.62
CA VAL A 663 -5.71 9.96 -6.69
C VAL A 663 -6.35 9.77 -8.07
N HIS A 664 -6.07 8.63 -8.69
CA HIS A 664 -6.71 8.19 -9.94
C HIS A 664 -8.08 7.60 -9.65
N THR A 665 -8.11 6.56 -8.81
CA THR A 665 -9.34 5.84 -8.46
C THR A 665 -9.40 5.56 -6.97
N ALA A 666 -10.62 5.43 -6.46
CA ALA A 666 -10.86 5.02 -5.09
C ALA A 666 -12.00 4.00 -5.09
N ILE A 667 -11.80 2.91 -4.35
CA ILE A 667 -12.76 1.84 -4.21
C ILE A 667 -13.21 1.85 -2.73
N PRO A 668 -14.51 1.73 -2.46
CA PRO A 668 -15.59 1.68 -3.45
C PRO A 668 -15.84 3.02 -4.15
N ASP A 669 -16.31 2.97 -5.39
CA ASP A 669 -16.67 4.16 -6.19
C ASP A 669 -17.92 4.89 -5.64
N THR A 670 -18.67 4.21 -4.79
CA THR A 670 -19.84 4.73 -4.08
C THR A 670 -19.45 5.38 -2.76
N THR A 671 -19.90 6.62 -2.53
CA THR A 671 -19.65 7.35 -1.28
C THR A 671 -20.55 6.91 -0.12
N GLN A 672 -21.57 6.11 -0.39
CA GLN A 672 -22.45 5.51 0.62
C GLN A 672 -22.46 4.00 0.46
N MET A 673 -22.22 3.31 1.56
CA MET A 673 -22.26 1.86 1.61
C MET A 673 -23.26 1.38 2.64
N TYR A 674 -23.97 0.32 2.28
CA TYR A 674 -24.97 -0.32 3.11
C TYR A 674 -24.59 -1.78 3.26
N PHE A 675 -24.09 -2.14 4.43
CA PHE A 675 -23.83 -3.53 4.77
C PHE A 675 -25.07 -4.10 5.47
N HIS A 676 -25.56 -5.22 4.97
CA HIS A 676 -26.79 -5.86 5.44
C HIS A 676 -26.48 -7.05 6.36
N SER A 677 -25.20 -7.39 6.53
CA SER A 677 -24.75 -8.42 7.49
C SER A 677 -23.42 -8.02 8.15
N ARG A 678 -23.18 -8.49 9.39
CA ARG A 678 -21.97 -8.14 10.19
C ARG A 678 -20.66 -8.74 9.67
N ASN A 679 -20.72 -9.68 8.72
CA ASN A 679 -19.56 -10.38 8.15
C ASN A 679 -19.21 -9.88 6.73
N GLU A 680 -19.88 -8.84 6.23
CA GLU A 680 -19.48 -8.20 4.97
C GLU A 680 -18.21 -7.38 5.21
N LEU A 681 -17.09 -7.86 4.65
CA LEU A 681 -15.83 -7.13 4.64
C LEU A 681 -15.94 -5.94 3.70
N ALA A 682 -15.68 -4.74 4.22
CA ALA A 682 -15.46 -3.57 3.38
C ALA A 682 -13.98 -3.43 3.08
N LEU A 683 -13.62 -3.63 1.80
CA LEU A 683 -12.32 -3.24 1.29
C LEU A 683 -12.42 -1.83 0.74
N PHE A 684 -11.66 -0.93 1.36
CA PHE A 684 -11.37 0.38 0.81
C PHE A 684 -10.01 0.33 0.13
N SER A 685 -9.86 0.98 -1.01
CA SER A 685 -8.60 1.08 -1.72
C SER A 685 -8.48 2.45 -2.35
N VAL A 686 -7.27 2.99 -2.37
CA VAL A 686 -6.95 4.22 -3.07
C VAL A 686 -5.81 3.95 -4.04
N GLU A 687 -6.04 4.24 -5.31
CA GLU A 687 -5.00 4.28 -6.33
C GLU A 687 -4.40 5.68 -6.40
N SER A 688 -3.32 5.90 -5.67
CA SER A 688 -2.56 7.14 -5.66
C SER A 688 -1.83 7.38 -6.99
N VAL A 689 -1.74 8.64 -7.44
CA VAL A 689 -1.04 9.03 -8.69
C VAL A 689 0.47 8.77 -8.64
N HIS A 690 1.05 8.75 -7.43
CA HIS A 690 2.44 8.41 -7.18
C HIS A 690 2.57 7.18 -6.28
N GLU A 691 3.73 6.54 -6.37
CA GLU A 691 4.09 5.39 -5.55
C GLU A 691 4.38 5.75 -4.09
N PHE A 692 4.53 4.70 -3.27
CA PHE A 692 4.97 4.81 -1.89
C PHE A 692 6.30 5.59 -1.79
N GLY A 693 6.41 6.44 -0.76
CA GLY A 693 7.55 7.34 -0.54
C GLY A 693 7.40 8.71 -1.17
N ILE A 694 6.53 8.87 -2.18
CA ILE A 694 6.14 10.19 -2.74
C ILE A 694 4.78 10.62 -2.19
N GLN A 695 3.82 9.70 -2.10
CA GLN A 695 2.55 9.93 -1.43
C GLN A 695 2.36 9.03 -0.21
N LYS A 696 1.56 9.54 0.73
CA LYS A 696 1.11 8.88 1.95
C LYS A 696 -0.42 8.77 1.90
N VAL A 697 -0.95 7.65 2.42
CA VAL A 697 -2.38 7.48 2.69
C VAL A 697 -2.56 7.30 4.20
N ASP A 698 -3.41 8.11 4.82
CA ASP A 698 -3.89 7.96 6.19
C ASP A 698 -5.36 7.55 6.18
N TRP A 699 -5.70 6.50 6.91
CA TRP A 699 -7.05 5.96 7.02
C TRP A 699 -7.66 6.33 8.37
N TYR A 700 -8.83 6.96 8.36
CA TYR A 700 -9.57 7.32 9.55
C TYR A 700 -10.93 6.64 9.59
N VAL A 701 -11.40 6.31 10.79
CA VAL A 701 -12.78 5.90 11.07
C VAL A 701 -13.32 6.79 12.19
N ASP A 702 -14.40 7.53 11.91
CA ASP A 702 -15.00 8.54 12.82
C ASP A 702 -13.95 9.53 13.38
N GLY A 703 -13.00 9.93 12.53
CA GLY A 703 -11.91 10.84 12.88
C GLY A 703 -10.75 10.22 13.67
N MET A 704 -10.79 8.91 13.97
CA MET A 704 -9.68 8.19 14.60
C MET A 704 -8.77 7.57 13.54
N LEU A 705 -7.47 7.84 13.61
CA LEU A 705 -6.47 7.25 12.71
C LEU A 705 -6.37 5.74 12.96
N MET A 706 -6.66 4.94 11.94
CA MET A 706 -6.68 3.47 12.00
C MET A 706 -5.44 2.86 11.36
N ALA A 707 -5.00 3.41 10.23
CA ALA A 707 -3.84 2.95 9.49
C ALA A 707 -3.18 4.12 8.75
N SER A 708 -1.90 3.96 8.41
CA SER A 708 -1.13 4.90 7.60
C SER A 708 -0.17 4.09 6.74
N SER A 709 0.11 4.56 5.53
CA SER A 709 1.18 4.16 4.59
C SER A 709 2.17 3.07 5.09
N PRO A 710 2.46 2.01 4.32
CA PRO A 710 2.28 1.87 2.86
C PRO A 710 0.90 1.37 2.41
N ASP A 711 -0.01 1.13 3.34
CA ASP A 711 -1.29 0.50 3.07
C ASP A 711 -2.22 1.37 2.20
N LYS A 712 -2.23 1.08 0.89
CA LYS A 712 -3.18 1.66 -0.08
C LYS A 712 -4.58 1.04 0.04
N GLN A 713 -4.70 -0.03 0.80
CA GLN A 713 -5.94 -0.71 1.09
C GLN A 713 -6.21 -0.69 2.59
N PHE A 714 -7.47 -0.55 2.94
CA PHE A 714 -7.91 -0.59 4.32
C PHE A 714 -9.12 -1.49 4.42
N ARG A 715 -9.01 -2.49 5.30
CA ARG A 715 -10.08 -3.45 5.56
C ARG A 715 -10.65 -3.16 6.93
N ILE A 716 -11.97 -3.01 6.99
CA ILE A 716 -12.68 -3.02 8.27
C ILE A 716 -13.26 -4.43 8.42
N PRO A 717 -12.72 -5.27 9.33
CA PRO A 717 -13.12 -6.66 9.45
C PRO A 717 -14.54 -6.83 9.99
N TYR A 718 -15.06 -5.80 10.68
CA TYR A 718 -16.42 -5.78 11.20
C TYR A 718 -16.89 -4.34 11.44
N PHE A 719 -18.15 -4.07 11.14
CA PHE A 719 -18.85 -2.88 11.59
C PHE A 719 -19.87 -3.27 12.67
N LYS A 720 -19.94 -2.54 13.80
CA LYS A 720 -21.12 -2.62 14.66
C LYS A 720 -22.29 -1.99 13.91
N GLN A 721 -23.52 -2.33 14.27
CA GLN A 721 -24.68 -1.61 13.74
C GLN A 721 -24.53 -0.11 14.05
N GLY A 722 -24.57 0.72 13.01
CA GLY A 722 -24.24 2.14 13.13
C GLY A 722 -23.82 2.76 11.81
N SER A 723 -23.64 4.08 11.86
CA SER A 723 -23.09 4.86 10.76
C SER A 723 -21.68 5.28 11.14
N TYR A 724 -20.74 5.03 10.23
CA TYR A 724 -19.33 5.37 10.36
C TYR A 724 -18.92 6.23 9.18
N GLU A 725 -18.03 7.18 9.44
CA GLU A 725 -17.29 7.87 8.38
C GLU A 725 -15.91 7.25 8.24
N VAL A 726 -15.65 6.63 7.08
CA VAL A 726 -14.30 6.19 6.69
C VAL A 726 -13.71 7.28 5.81
N VAL A 727 -12.51 7.76 6.15
CA VAL A 727 -11.81 8.78 5.37
C VAL A 727 -10.43 8.29 4.99
N ALA A 728 -10.09 8.33 3.69
CA ALA A 728 -8.71 8.25 3.24
C ALA A 728 -8.17 9.66 2.97
N VAL A 729 -7.11 10.05 3.66
CA VAL A 729 -6.39 11.31 3.42
C VAL A 729 -5.11 10.97 2.67
N VAL A 730 -5.03 11.41 1.42
CA VAL A 730 -3.90 11.13 0.53
C VAL A 730 -3.10 12.40 0.34
N THR A 731 -1.82 12.39 0.71
CA THR A 731 -1.00 13.62 0.75
C THR A 731 0.39 13.38 0.15
N ASP A 732 0.94 14.37 -0.55
CA ASP A 732 2.36 14.40 -0.94
C ASP A 732 3.27 14.41 0.30
N GLN A 733 4.26 13.53 0.31
CA GLN A 733 5.33 13.44 1.32
C GLN A 733 6.72 13.48 0.67
N SER A 734 6.81 13.91 -0.59
CA SER A 734 8.05 13.94 -1.36
C SER A 734 9.10 14.89 -0.79
N GLY A 735 8.67 15.85 0.05
CA GLY A 735 9.49 16.95 0.54
C GLY A 735 9.66 18.09 -0.47
N THR A 736 9.06 17.98 -1.66
CA THR A 736 9.08 19.05 -2.69
C THR A 736 8.08 20.16 -2.39
N ILE A 737 7.00 19.85 -1.67
CA ILE A 737 5.93 20.79 -1.32
C ILE A 737 5.94 20.98 0.20
N LEU A 738 6.21 22.20 0.65
CA LEU A 738 6.14 22.59 2.06
C LEU A 738 4.95 23.50 2.34
N LYS A 739 4.44 24.20 1.32
CA LYS A 739 3.26 25.06 1.44
C LYS A 739 2.32 24.87 0.26
N ASP A 740 1.15 24.35 0.55
CA ASP A 740 0.03 24.24 -0.40
C ASP A 740 -1.17 25.03 0.12
N VAL A 741 -1.43 26.19 -0.50
CA VAL A 741 -2.53 27.09 -0.07
C VAL A 741 -3.87 26.65 -0.66
N ASP A 742 -3.84 26.01 -1.83
CA ASP A 742 -5.02 25.63 -2.60
C ASP A 742 -5.41 24.16 -2.40
N ASN A 743 -4.59 23.40 -1.65
CA ASN A 743 -4.80 21.99 -1.32
C ASN A 743 -4.85 21.08 -2.56
N TYR A 744 -3.93 21.30 -3.51
CA TYR A 744 -3.76 20.45 -4.68
C TYR A 744 -3.09 19.11 -4.35
N SER A 745 -2.09 19.10 -3.48
CA SER A 745 -1.25 17.93 -3.18
C SER A 745 -1.80 17.05 -2.06
N SER A 746 -3.03 17.33 -1.60
CA SER A 746 -3.76 16.52 -0.65
C SER A 746 -5.21 16.39 -1.05
N THR A 747 -5.81 15.23 -0.83
CA THR A 747 -7.25 15.01 -0.99
C THR A 747 -7.79 14.10 0.09
N GLU A 748 -9.05 14.31 0.44
CA GLU A 748 -9.80 13.44 1.35
C GLU A 748 -10.87 12.71 0.54
N ILE A 749 -10.98 11.40 0.74
CA ILE A 749 -12.03 10.57 0.16
C ILE A 749 -12.88 10.07 1.32
N HIS A 750 -14.17 10.37 1.27
CA HIS A 750 -15.11 10.07 2.34
C HIS A 750 -16.08 8.98 1.89
N TRP A 751 -16.18 7.94 2.71
CA TRP A 751 -17.21 6.93 2.60
C TRP A 751 -18.06 6.95 3.87
N GLN A 752 -19.37 7.05 3.66
CA GLN A 752 -20.35 6.88 4.72
C GLN A 752 -20.78 5.43 4.73
N VAL A 753 -20.39 4.70 5.76
CA VAL A 753 -20.72 3.29 5.92
C VAL A 753 -21.86 3.16 6.89
N THR A 754 -22.98 2.62 6.44
CA THR A 754 -24.07 2.22 7.31
C THR A 754 -24.10 0.71 7.37
N ALA A 755 -23.75 0.16 8.53
CA ALA A 755 -23.97 -1.25 8.83
C ALA A 755 -25.33 -1.38 9.52
N GLN A 756 -26.26 -2.08 8.88
CA GLN A 756 -27.63 -2.27 9.36
C GLN A 756 -27.76 -3.51 10.23
#